data_AF-A0A482XQ40-F1
#
_entry.id   AF-A0A482XQ40-F1
#
_cell.length_a   1.000
_cell.length_b   1.000
_cell.length_c   1.000
_cell.angle_alpha   90.00
_cell.angle_beta   90.00
_cell.angle_gamma   90.00
#
_symmetry.space_group_name_H-M   'P 1'
#
loop_
_entity.id
_entity.type
_entity.pdbx_description
1 polymer ?
#
loop_
_entity_poly.entity_id
_entity_poly.type
_entity_poly.pdbx_seq_one_letter_code
_entity_poly.pdbx_strand_id
1 'polypeptide(L)'
;MGMREDLKTQFQRDGFIVLEDFLNEEELKELKSAGDELALNIPKENRKCIFNSTQSNQSKDKYFLESGDKISFFFENDAIGEDGELKVSQEKSLNKIGHALHYLHPSFYKVTFSDKVKETCYRLGMEEPLVVQSMYIFKNPGIGSAVVPHQDATYLHTEPMTVMGFWIALEDATIENGCLSFIPGSQNNGIHRRFIRNPDKSSDELLIYDRPAQIYSSSGFQPVPVKKGDCIIIHGQVVHKSEHNKSSKSRHAYSFHVIEQSSKYSPDNWLQSEKGFMMLYLKRFEAKDLKALMKDDDEFYEDRRREIGNLTVDTLHRPAVPKYHCPKNNHYSAKSSKNRVEKSRKGRYFLFDWSKVESENFVSGSRSEDSCEKNESEVTVTSEEDILEKTSRFNKQLAEDPNNIELWMQYINFQDSTLKYQPVTASFSSARKKLSIADKKLAIVEKALTLNPLSDELLKEKLLLAELLYPPGKLKKEAEEMLMKDPTNLLLWRAVIHSSQYSLAQCTVPGTQIAYANALERIHHASRGLTRDSGAKLSKSMIELLFECMLFMRQAGLSEHLLPLIRLYLELNLAIPGSSSFKFNITIPEEEIREVEDTILHSGLPMPAIWLRIERLRELCYWLPVTDELANDSAIDPQRIVFANDVSNLLHPVTDSSLNLQSAVRTILLLKVPLLPTSDAAVRFLQLDQLPSSFDLVESLLAALYPSGLVPVKFDSHFLKGITELTCGPQYLLEKLCRTEFLNLIHNIIERCGQLLHPSKAVILFSWYIRLCRFLMCVSALDGIPLPTNHKKSLKAFSKGLLKKPEFRDELCLYSEYALVERDMGNLDSSLHILQTAAKLRKYMPDNAAYSGIHRNLVETLLRADPINNRQKALDILCNLVSTSDVNSAAEKFHHASIEMMLKLEKEGIVCTKWELEDVLKPHYLVEWTACHAFFLLLTQTVWASAAFVEKTLDAILPQAKPETIGMYICEGLYEILINILHFHCVQTLSSFSVLQKIAYKAHGMFPNNMNILHVMGLIETNAGSAGSPWWKLTSVFTSSKSIFAKLFLIFISRARIESSQKEAGWTETSGRNQMQWLFGQLMIDDQVRHCPLFWRLCLQFFALHKDADAIKKTFYKAVEECPWVKAIYMDAVQLLPENLQEIQDSLIEKELRLHSLLDELEILRSDAI
;
A
#
# COMPACT_ATOMS: atom_id res chain seq x y z
N MET A 1 -37.03 15.95 10.89
CA MET A 1 -37.09 14.54 10.49
C MET A 1 -36.60 13.73 11.67
N GLY A 2 -37.42 12.83 12.21
CA GLY A 2 -37.07 12.06 13.41
C GLY A 2 -35.82 11.22 13.19
N MET A 3 -34.90 11.23 14.16
CA MET A 3 -33.71 10.37 14.17
C MET A 3 -34.17 8.91 14.08
N ARG A 4 -33.80 8.20 13.00
CA ARG A 4 -33.99 6.73 12.93
C ARG A 4 -33.08 6.11 13.99
N GLU A 5 -33.68 5.45 14.97
CA GLU A 5 -32.98 4.67 16.00
C GLU A 5 -32.22 3.51 15.33
N ASP A 6 -31.02 3.20 15.83
CA ASP A 6 -30.16 2.14 15.25
C ASP A 6 -30.74 0.74 15.52
N LEU A 7 -30.71 -0.15 14.52
CA LEU A 7 -31.32 -1.50 14.58
C LEU A 7 -30.80 -2.31 15.76
N LYS A 8 -29.50 -2.17 16.08
CA LYS A 8 -28.87 -2.87 17.19
C LYS A 8 -29.42 -2.41 18.54
N THR A 9 -29.70 -1.11 18.67
CA THR A 9 -30.25 -0.52 19.90
C THR A 9 -31.69 -1.02 20.14
N GLN A 10 -32.52 -1.02 19.09
CA GLN A 10 -33.88 -1.54 19.18
C GLN A 10 -33.90 -3.05 19.52
N PHE A 11 -33.06 -3.84 18.86
CA PHE A 11 -32.96 -5.27 19.12
C PHE A 11 -32.48 -5.57 20.56
N GLN A 12 -31.53 -4.80 21.08
CA GLN A 12 -31.06 -4.93 22.47
C GLN A 12 -32.13 -4.52 23.49
N ARG A 13 -32.91 -3.48 23.20
CA ARG A 13 -33.99 -3.00 24.08
C ARG A 13 -35.15 -4.00 24.14
N ASP A 14 -35.68 -4.38 22.97
CA ASP A 14 -36.96 -5.07 22.88
C ASP A 14 -36.79 -6.60 22.79
N GLY A 15 -35.62 -7.10 22.36
CA GLY A 15 -35.35 -8.53 22.16
C GLY A 15 -35.88 -9.07 20.83
N PHE A 16 -36.51 -8.23 20.02
CA PHE A 16 -36.92 -8.54 18.66
C PHE A 16 -36.96 -7.26 17.82
N ILE A 17 -36.95 -7.41 16.49
CA ILE A 17 -37.14 -6.29 15.56
C ILE A 17 -37.90 -6.75 14.31
N VAL A 18 -38.76 -5.88 13.78
CA VAL A 18 -39.49 -6.12 12.54
C VAL A 18 -38.78 -5.41 11.39
N LEU A 19 -38.42 -6.17 10.37
CA LEU A 19 -37.87 -5.70 9.10
C LEU A 19 -38.99 -5.80 8.06
N GLU A 20 -39.58 -4.66 7.73
CA GLU A 20 -40.65 -4.56 6.73
C GLU A 20 -40.13 -4.89 5.33
N ASP A 21 -40.97 -5.50 4.50
CA ASP A 21 -40.70 -5.83 3.09
C ASP A 21 -39.39 -6.64 2.87
N PHE A 22 -39.04 -7.49 3.84
CA PHE A 22 -37.79 -8.25 3.81
C PHE A 22 -37.67 -9.21 2.61
N LEU A 23 -38.75 -9.90 2.24
CA LEU A 23 -38.86 -10.68 1.00
C LEU A 23 -39.83 -10.04 0.03
N ASN A 24 -39.55 -10.16 -1.26
CA ASN A 24 -40.48 -9.69 -2.30
C ASN A 24 -41.46 -10.77 -2.75
N GLU A 25 -42.42 -10.38 -3.57
CA GLU A 25 -43.49 -11.26 -4.05
C GLU A 25 -43.02 -12.54 -4.76
N GLU A 26 -41.93 -12.49 -5.53
CA GLU A 26 -41.37 -13.66 -6.21
C GLU A 26 -40.72 -14.62 -5.22
N GLU A 27 -39.88 -14.12 -4.31
CA GLU A 27 -39.28 -14.90 -3.22
C GLU A 27 -40.37 -15.55 -2.35
N LEU A 28 -41.42 -14.79 -2.03
CA LEU A 28 -42.57 -15.27 -1.25
C LEU A 28 -43.36 -16.36 -1.98
N LYS A 29 -43.62 -16.17 -3.29
CA LYS A 29 -44.33 -17.15 -4.11
C LYS A 29 -43.50 -18.42 -4.30
N GLU A 30 -42.19 -18.30 -4.42
CA GLU A 30 -41.26 -19.43 -4.52
C GLU A 30 -41.28 -20.26 -3.23
N LEU A 31 -41.08 -19.63 -2.06
CA LEU A 31 -41.13 -20.32 -0.76
C LEU A 31 -42.50 -20.91 -0.45
N LYS A 32 -43.58 -20.20 -0.79
CA LYS A 32 -44.95 -20.70 -0.58
C LYS A 32 -45.23 -21.91 -1.47
N SER A 33 -44.92 -21.83 -2.76
CA SER A 33 -45.07 -22.95 -3.69
C SER A 33 -44.26 -24.17 -3.25
N ALA A 34 -43.02 -23.97 -2.78
CA ALA A 34 -42.18 -25.06 -2.26
C ALA A 34 -42.79 -25.72 -1.02
N GLY A 35 -43.33 -24.93 -0.08
CA GLY A 35 -44.05 -25.44 1.08
C GLY A 35 -45.31 -26.23 0.69
N ASP A 36 -46.09 -25.71 -0.25
CA ASP A 36 -47.30 -26.37 -0.77
C ASP A 36 -46.96 -27.67 -1.52
N GLU A 37 -45.88 -27.69 -2.32
CA GLU A 37 -45.39 -28.89 -3.00
C GLU A 37 -44.95 -29.97 -2.01
N LEU A 38 -44.17 -29.60 -1.00
CA LEU A 38 -43.76 -30.53 0.05
C LEU A 38 -44.97 -31.08 0.82
N ALA A 39 -46.01 -30.27 1.02
CA ALA A 39 -47.27 -30.72 1.62
C ALA A 39 -48.08 -31.67 0.70
N LEU A 40 -48.00 -31.50 -0.61
CA LEU A 40 -48.66 -32.38 -1.59
C LEU A 40 -47.91 -33.70 -1.83
N ASN A 41 -46.58 -33.68 -1.70
CA ASN A 41 -45.70 -34.82 -1.99
C ASN A 41 -45.15 -35.51 -0.74
N ILE A 42 -45.97 -35.64 0.32
CA ILE A 42 -45.55 -36.30 1.57
C ILE A 42 -45.33 -37.81 1.31
N PRO A 43 -44.10 -38.34 1.51
CA PRO A 43 -43.81 -39.76 1.38
C PRO A 43 -44.71 -40.59 2.31
N LYS A 44 -45.31 -41.68 1.79
CA LYS A 44 -46.21 -42.54 2.58
C LYS A 44 -45.55 -43.12 3.83
N GLU A 45 -44.24 -43.38 3.76
CA GLU A 45 -43.42 -43.92 4.85
C GLU A 45 -43.31 -42.96 6.04
N ASN A 46 -43.42 -41.65 5.79
CA ASN A 46 -43.32 -40.59 6.80
C ASN A 46 -44.64 -40.29 7.52
N ARG A 47 -45.76 -40.93 7.11
CA ARG A 47 -47.11 -40.67 7.65
C ARG A 47 -47.40 -41.40 8.97
N LYS A 48 -46.43 -42.12 9.53
CA LYS A 48 -46.57 -42.91 10.77
C LYS A 48 -46.28 -42.14 12.07
N CYS A 49 -45.84 -40.88 12.01
CA CYS A 49 -45.40 -40.12 13.19
C CYS A 49 -46.30 -38.91 13.46
N ILE A 50 -46.95 -38.90 14.62
CA ILE A 50 -47.87 -37.84 15.06
C ILE A 50 -47.07 -36.81 15.85
N PHE A 51 -47.09 -35.56 15.41
CA PHE A 51 -46.65 -34.43 16.26
C PHE A 51 -47.82 -34.05 17.16
N ASN A 52 -47.60 -34.06 18.48
CA ASN A 52 -48.62 -33.74 19.48
C ASN A 52 -48.17 -32.51 20.28
N SER A 53 -48.93 -31.42 20.22
CA SER A 53 -48.63 -30.17 20.94
C SER A 53 -48.79 -30.26 22.47
N THR A 54 -49.29 -31.39 22.99
CA THR A 54 -49.14 -31.78 24.40
C THR A 54 -47.79 -32.47 24.61
N GLN A 55 -46.95 -31.87 25.45
CA GLN A 55 -45.51 -32.10 25.67
C GLN A 55 -45.01 -33.56 25.87
N SER A 56 -45.88 -34.59 25.89
CA SER A 56 -45.53 -35.94 26.37
C SER A 56 -45.03 -36.95 25.32
N ASN A 57 -45.29 -36.75 24.01
CA ASN A 57 -44.89 -37.75 22.98
C ASN A 57 -43.61 -37.37 22.22
N GLN A 58 -43.28 -36.07 22.15
CA GLN A 58 -42.09 -35.59 21.42
C GLN A 58 -40.77 -35.97 22.13
N SER A 59 -40.83 -36.16 23.45
CA SER A 59 -39.71 -36.65 24.26
C SER A 59 -39.35 -38.11 24.00
N LYS A 60 -40.24 -38.90 23.39
CA LYS A 60 -40.05 -40.34 23.12
C LYS A 60 -39.78 -40.65 21.65
N ASP A 61 -39.93 -39.67 20.77
CA ASP A 61 -39.93 -39.87 19.33
C ASP A 61 -38.51 -39.76 18.72
N LYS A 62 -37.98 -40.92 18.32
CA LYS A 62 -36.70 -41.02 17.61
C LYS A 62 -36.73 -40.29 16.27
N TYR A 63 -37.88 -40.20 15.61
CA TYR A 63 -38.05 -39.47 14.35
C TYR A 63 -37.80 -37.97 14.52
N PHE A 64 -38.28 -37.39 15.63
CA PHE A 64 -37.98 -35.99 15.96
C PHE A 64 -36.49 -35.79 16.25
N LEU A 65 -35.88 -36.64 17.08
CA LEU A 65 -34.45 -36.51 17.44
C LEU A 65 -33.52 -36.59 16.21
N GLU A 66 -33.84 -37.45 15.24
CA GLU A 66 -33.05 -37.66 14.01
C GLU A 66 -33.46 -36.73 12.85
N SER A 67 -34.31 -35.74 13.09
CA SER A 67 -34.78 -34.82 12.03
C SER A 67 -33.86 -33.62 11.79
N GLY A 68 -32.80 -33.48 12.61
CA GLY A 68 -31.92 -32.32 12.60
C GLY A 68 -31.25 -32.03 11.27
N ASP A 69 -30.92 -33.09 10.54
CA ASP A 69 -30.23 -33.05 9.24
C ASP A 69 -31.13 -33.53 8.08
N LYS A 70 -32.46 -33.57 8.28
CA LYS A 70 -33.46 -34.10 7.33
C LYS A 70 -34.60 -33.12 7.06
N ILE A 71 -35.35 -33.37 5.98
CA ILE A 71 -36.68 -32.78 5.74
C ILE A 71 -37.73 -33.77 6.26
N SER A 72 -38.16 -33.56 7.49
CA SER A 72 -39.16 -34.34 8.22
C SER A 72 -40.48 -33.57 8.32
N PHE A 73 -41.57 -34.33 8.39
CA PHE A 73 -42.95 -33.81 8.32
C PHE A 73 -43.64 -34.01 9.68
N PHE A 74 -44.22 -32.95 10.21
CA PHE A 74 -44.86 -32.95 11.53
C PHE A 74 -46.32 -32.50 11.40
N PHE A 75 -47.25 -33.35 11.84
CA PHE A 75 -48.69 -33.20 11.61
C PHE A 75 -49.41 -32.44 12.73
N GLU A 76 -50.59 -31.89 12.46
CA GLU A 76 -51.48 -31.39 13.52
C GLU A 76 -52.07 -32.56 14.33
N ASN A 77 -52.30 -32.35 15.63
CA ASN A 77 -52.75 -33.42 16.55
C ASN A 77 -54.02 -34.16 16.06
N ASP A 78 -54.94 -33.43 15.43
CA ASP A 78 -56.24 -33.95 14.99
C ASP A 78 -56.25 -34.39 13.51
N ALA A 79 -55.11 -34.35 12.81
CA ALA A 79 -55.04 -34.61 11.39
C ALA A 79 -54.89 -36.10 11.02
N ILE A 80 -54.51 -36.96 11.97
CA ILE A 80 -54.24 -38.40 11.77
C ILE A 80 -55.21 -39.27 12.61
N GLY A 81 -55.69 -40.37 12.03
CA GLY A 81 -56.46 -41.43 12.69
C GLY A 81 -55.63 -42.42 13.50
N GLU A 82 -56.28 -43.20 14.36
CA GLU A 82 -55.62 -44.27 15.14
C GLU A 82 -54.98 -45.36 14.24
N ASP A 83 -55.40 -45.40 12.97
CA ASP A 83 -54.91 -46.26 11.89
C ASP A 83 -53.75 -45.65 11.07
N GLY A 84 -53.36 -44.39 11.34
CA GLY A 84 -52.31 -43.68 10.61
C GLY A 84 -52.77 -43.03 9.30
N GLU A 85 -54.07 -43.03 9.00
CA GLU A 85 -54.64 -42.37 7.82
C GLU A 85 -55.03 -40.91 8.12
N LEU A 86 -55.05 -40.07 7.09
CA LEU A 86 -55.32 -38.64 7.24
C LEU A 86 -56.83 -38.38 7.39
N LYS A 87 -57.25 -37.77 8.51
CA LYS A 87 -58.64 -37.33 8.76
C LYS A 87 -59.03 -36.08 7.99
N VAL A 88 -58.03 -35.28 7.61
CA VAL A 88 -58.18 -34.03 6.87
C VAL A 88 -57.44 -34.13 5.54
N SER A 89 -57.74 -33.24 4.60
CA SER A 89 -56.99 -33.20 3.33
C SER A 89 -55.50 -33.03 3.62
N GLN A 90 -54.67 -33.66 2.77
CA GLN A 90 -53.22 -33.70 2.95
C GLN A 90 -52.62 -32.30 3.12
N GLU A 91 -53.13 -31.31 2.38
CA GLU A 91 -52.78 -29.89 2.44
C GLU A 91 -53.02 -29.24 3.81
N LYS A 92 -53.95 -29.75 4.61
CA LYS A 92 -54.32 -29.21 5.94
C LYS A 92 -53.77 -30.05 7.09
N SER A 93 -53.04 -31.11 6.78
CA SER A 93 -52.60 -32.09 7.79
C SER A 93 -51.32 -31.69 8.52
N LEU A 94 -50.48 -30.85 7.92
CA LEU A 94 -49.15 -30.50 8.45
C LEU A 94 -49.20 -29.30 9.38
N ASN A 95 -48.53 -29.42 10.53
CA ASN A 95 -48.21 -28.28 11.40
C ASN A 95 -46.94 -27.58 10.91
N LYS A 96 -45.87 -28.36 10.71
CA LYS A 96 -44.56 -27.86 10.27
C LYS A 96 -43.75 -28.89 9.49
N ILE A 97 -42.74 -28.40 8.77
CA ILE A 97 -41.68 -29.19 8.12
C ILE A 97 -40.33 -28.69 8.64
N GLY A 98 -39.41 -29.59 8.99
CA GLY A 98 -38.08 -29.25 9.52
C GLY A 98 -37.14 -30.46 9.57
N HIS A 99 -35.86 -30.34 9.91
CA HIS A 99 -35.20 -29.13 10.44
C HIS A 99 -34.03 -28.63 9.58
N ALA A 100 -33.84 -29.23 8.40
CA ALA A 100 -32.73 -28.95 7.48
C ALA A 100 -33.16 -28.36 6.12
N LEU A 101 -34.33 -27.71 6.04
CA LEU A 101 -34.81 -27.08 4.80
C LEU A 101 -33.79 -26.10 4.20
N HIS A 102 -33.04 -25.40 5.05
CA HIS A 102 -32.09 -24.36 4.68
C HIS A 102 -30.91 -24.88 3.86
N TYR A 103 -30.67 -26.20 3.76
CA TYR A 103 -29.69 -26.75 2.82
C TYR A 103 -30.14 -27.94 2.00
N LEU A 104 -31.17 -28.66 2.44
CA LEU A 104 -31.69 -29.76 1.65
C LEU A 104 -32.66 -29.31 0.56
N HIS A 105 -33.20 -28.09 0.65
CA HIS A 105 -34.17 -27.58 -0.30
C HIS A 105 -33.70 -26.28 -0.98
N PRO A 106 -33.57 -26.24 -2.32
CA PRO A 106 -32.98 -25.10 -3.04
C PRO A 106 -33.62 -23.74 -2.75
N SER A 107 -34.96 -23.66 -2.74
CA SER A 107 -35.66 -22.39 -2.49
C SER A 107 -35.41 -21.83 -1.09
N PHE A 108 -35.36 -22.69 -0.08
CA PHE A 108 -35.08 -22.28 1.31
C PHE A 108 -33.59 -21.95 1.50
N TYR A 109 -32.68 -22.69 0.85
CA TYR A 109 -31.25 -22.36 0.81
C TYR A 109 -30.99 -20.98 0.22
N LYS A 110 -31.59 -20.68 -0.94
CA LYS A 110 -31.46 -19.39 -1.63
C LYS A 110 -31.82 -18.21 -0.75
N VAL A 111 -32.90 -18.32 0.03
CA VAL A 111 -33.33 -17.25 0.95
C VAL A 111 -32.44 -17.18 2.19
N THR A 112 -32.13 -18.33 2.80
CA THR A 112 -31.35 -18.38 4.06
C THR A 112 -29.94 -17.82 3.88
N PHE A 113 -29.28 -18.13 2.76
CA PHE A 113 -27.92 -17.67 2.46
C PHE A 113 -27.88 -16.40 1.59
N SER A 114 -29.00 -15.66 1.52
CA SER A 114 -29.08 -14.41 0.75
C SER A 114 -28.29 -13.27 1.41
N ASP A 115 -27.93 -12.28 0.61
CA ASP A 115 -27.21 -11.09 1.09
C ASP A 115 -28.03 -10.31 2.14
N LYS A 116 -29.37 -10.37 2.09
CA LYS A 116 -30.26 -9.72 3.07
C LYS A 116 -30.07 -10.29 4.48
N VAL A 117 -29.95 -11.62 4.59
CA VAL A 117 -29.73 -12.30 5.87
C VAL A 117 -28.31 -12.02 6.38
N LYS A 118 -27.31 -12.10 5.50
CA LYS A 118 -25.89 -11.82 5.81
C LYS A 118 -25.68 -10.40 6.36
N GLU A 119 -26.27 -9.41 5.70
CA GLU A 119 -26.21 -8.01 6.12
C GLU A 119 -26.92 -7.80 7.47
N THR A 120 -28.06 -8.46 7.69
CA THR A 120 -28.77 -8.37 8.96
C THR A 120 -27.92 -8.91 10.12
N CYS A 121 -27.28 -10.07 9.95
CA CYS A 121 -26.35 -10.62 10.95
C CYS A 121 -25.16 -9.69 11.21
N TYR A 122 -24.57 -9.10 10.15
CA TYR A 122 -23.43 -8.18 10.28
C TYR A 122 -23.80 -6.93 11.07
N ARG A 123 -24.96 -6.31 10.75
CA ARG A 123 -25.44 -5.11 11.45
C ARG A 123 -25.80 -5.36 12.92
N LEU A 124 -26.20 -6.59 13.25
CA LEU A 124 -26.46 -7.00 14.63
C LEU A 124 -25.19 -7.45 15.38
N GLY A 125 -24.03 -7.43 14.72
CA GLY A 125 -22.71 -7.64 15.32
C GLY A 125 -22.27 -9.10 15.39
N MET A 126 -22.79 -9.96 14.51
CA MET A 126 -22.27 -11.32 14.33
C MET A 126 -21.04 -11.31 13.40
N GLU A 127 -20.02 -12.11 13.72
CA GLU A 127 -18.75 -12.17 12.99
C GLU A 127 -18.69 -13.39 12.05
N GLU A 128 -19.04 -14.58 12.55
CA GLU A 128 -19.01 -15.87 11.85
C GLU A 128 -20.30 -16.70 12.16
N PRO A 129 -21.48 -16.27 11.65
CA PRO A 129 -22.74 -16.93 11.94
C PRO A 129 -22.84 -18.31 11.29
N LEU A 130 -23.34 -19.29 12.03
CA LEU A 130 -23.68 -20.64 11.60
C LEU A 130 -25.21 -20.81 11.58
N VAL A 131 -25.77 -21.43 10.54
CA VAL A 131 -27.19 -21.78 10.49
C VAL A 131 -27.39 -23.16 11.12
N VAL A 132 -28.18 -23.23 12.18
CA VAL A 132 -28.35 -24.47 12.97
C VAL A 132 -29.62 -25.22 12.63
N GLN A 133 -30.71 -24.51 12.31
CA GLN A 133 -32.03 -25.10 12.13
C GLN A 133 -32.86 -24.26 11.16
N SER A 134 -33.75 -24.88 10.40
CA SER A 134 -34.86 -24.18 9.74
C SER A 134 -36.15 -24.98 9.65
N MET A 135 -37.27 -24.28 9.60
CA MET A 135 -38.62 -24.83 9.62
C MET A 135 -39.57 -24.05 8.73
N TYR A 136 -40.53 -24.75 8.13
CA TYR A 136 -41.73 -24.18 7.51
C TYR A 136 -42.92 -24.41 8.42
N ILE A 137 -43.71 -23.37 8.73
CA ILE A 137 -44.83 -23.42 9.66
C ILE A 137 -46.10 -23.05 8.88
N PHE A 138 -47.09 -23.96 8.81
CA PHE A 138 -48.29 -23.77 7.99
C PHE A 138 -49.39 -22.99 8.70
N LYS A 139 -49.66 -23.38 9.94
CA LYS A 139 -50.70 -22.75 10.78
C LYS A 139 -52.04 -22.69 10.06
N ASN A 140 -52.58 -23.87 9.78
CA ASN A 140 -53.76 -24.08 8.94
C ASN A 140 -55.02 -23.38 9.50
N PRO A 141 -55.98 -22.99 8.63
CA PRO A 141 -57.22 -22.35 9.04
C PRO A 141 -58.03 -23.24 10.00
N GLY A 142 -58.51 -22.66 11.11
CA GLY A 142 -59.35 -23.33 12.11
C GLY A 142 -58.65 -24.35 13.00
N ILE A 143 -57.74 -25.16 12.46
CA ILE A 143 -57.06 -26.26 13.17
C ILE A 143 -55.61 -25.95 13.58
N GLY A 144 -55.02 -24.85 13.10
CA GLY A 144 -53.62 -24.53 13.36
C GLY A 144 -53.34 -24.26 14.84
N SER A 145 -52.61 -25.19 15.49
CA SER A 145 -52.37 -25.21 16.94
C SER A 145 -51.69 -23.95 17.48
N ALA A 146 -51.97 -23.60 18.74
CA ALA A 146 -51.23 -22.55 19.46
C ALA A 146 -49.80 -22.99 19.80
N VAL A 147 -48.85 -22.05 19.79
CA VAL A 147 -47.49 -22.25 20.29
C VAL A 147 -47.38 -21.60 21.66
N VAL A 148 -47.14 -22.42 22.69
CA VAL A 148 -47.03 -21.96 24.08
C VAL A 148 -45.83 -21.01 24.28
N PRO A 149 -45.87 -20.14 25.30
CA PRO A 149 -44.73 -19.30 25.67
C PRO A 149 -43.42 -20.06 25.82
N HIS A 150 -42.38 -19.63 25.10
CA HIS A 150 -41.04 -20.22 25.17
C HIS A 150 -39.95 -19.21 24.81
N GLN A 151 -38.69 -19.63 24.99
CA GLN A 151 -37.47 -18.96 24.52
C GLN A 151 -36.75 -19.94 23.58
N ASP A 152 -36.25 -19.50 22.43
CA ASP A 152 -35.57 -20.39 21.48
C ASP A 152 -34.31 -21.02 22.07
N ALA A 153 -33.59 -20.29 22.92
CA ALA A 153 -32.42 -20.77 23.66
C ALA A 153 -32.75 -21.88 24.69
N THR A 154 -34.04 -22.16 24.95
CA THR A 154 -34.48 -23.39 25.65
C THR A 154 -34.09 -24.62 24.85
N TYR A 155 -34.18 -24.56 23.52
CA TYR A 155 -33.98 -25.68 22.59
C TYR A 155 -32.61 -25.67 21.92
N LEU A 156 -32.07 -24.47 21.65
CA LEU A 156 -30.81 -24.24 20.97
C LEU A 156 -29.88 -23.44 21.89
N HIS A 157 -29.24 -24.08 22.86
CA HIS A 157 -28.42 -23.39 23.85
C HIS A 157 -26.95 -23.21 23.40
N THR A 158 -26.39 -22.01 23.60
CA THR A 158 -24.97 -21.68 23.38
C THR A 158 -24.37 -20.93 24.58
N GLU A 159 -23.05 -21.04 24.77
CA GLU A 159 -22.26 -20.28 25.76
C GLU A 159 -21.10 -19.55 25.08
N PRO A 160 -21.06 -18.20 25.05
CA PRO A 160 -22.14 -17.27 25.44
C PRO A 160 -23.39 -17.44 24.56
N MET A 161 -24.52 -16.88 25.01
CA MET A 161 -25.79 -16.96 24.27
C MET A 161 -25.71 -16.08 23.01
N THR A 162 -25.91 -16.70 21.85
CA THR A 162 -25.71 -16.07 20.52
C THR A 162 -26.82 -16.42 19.53
N VAL A 163 -27.86 -17.12 19.99
CA VAL A 163 -28.93 -17.62 19.14
C VAL A 163 -29.82 -16.47 18.66
N MET A 164 -30.07 -16.45 17.36
CA MET A 164 -30.94 -15.48 16.71
C MET A 164 -31.84 -16.18 15.71
N GLY A 165 -33.15 -15.99 15.84
CA GLY A 165 -34.17 -16.51 14.94
C GLY A 165 -34.56 -15.50 13.88
N PHE A 166 -34.66 -15.93 12.63
CA PHE A 166 -35.33 -15.21 11.56
C PHE A 166 -36.71 -15.84 11.38
N TRP A 167 -37.77 -15.05 11.45
CA TRP A 167 -39.14 -15.50 11.21
C TRP A 167 -39.76 -14.67 10.10
N ILE A 168 -40.03 -15.28 8.96
CA ILE A 168 -40.47 -14.59 7.73
C ILE A 168 -41.92 -14.94 7.43
N ALA A 169 -42.77 -13.92 7.31
CA ALA A 169 -44.17 -14.07 6.98
C ALA A 169 -44.38 -14.36 5.48
N LEU A 170 -44.87 -15.55 5.13
CA LEU A 170 -45.22 -15.91 3.74
C LEU A 170 -46.66 -15.54 3.39
N GLU A 171 -47.46 -15.25 4.41
CA GLU A 171 -48.82 -14.71 4.37
C GLU A 171 -48.97 -13.65 5.48
N ASP A 172 -49.95 -12.76 5.35
CA ASP A 172 -50.24 -11.77 6.39
C ASP A 172 -50.46 -12.48 7.73
N ALA A 173 -49.73 -12.04 8.75
CA ALA A 173 -49.87 -12.54 10.12
C ALA A 173 -50.64 -11.52 10.94
N THR A 174 -51.91 -11.81 11.19
CA THR A 174 -52.83 -10.97 11.95
C THR A 174 -53.10 -11.55 13.34
N ILE A 175 -53.79 -10.79 14.18
CA ILE A 175 -54.19 -11.27 15.51
C ILE A 175 -55.12 -12.49 15.38
N GLU A 176 -56.00 -12.50 14.38
CA GLU A 176 -57.03 -13.52 14.16
C GLU A 176 -56.47 -14.85 13.64
N ASN A 177 -55.38 -14.81 12.85
CA ASN A 177 -54.73 -16.01 12.31
C ASN A 177 -53.47 -16.45 13.09
N GLY A 178 -53.22 -15.82 14.23
CA GLY A 178 -52.18 -16.22 15.19
C GLY A 178 -50.79 -15.70 14.85
N CYS A 179 -50.65 -14.37 14.73
CA CYS A 179 -49.36 -13.68 14.73
C CYS A 179 -48.53 -13.96 16.00
N LEU A 180 -47.24 -13.61 15.96
CA LEU A 180 -46.38 -13.74 17.13
C LEU A 180 -46.73 -12.70 18.19
N SER A 181 -46.53 -13.04 19.45
CA SER A 181 -46.58 -12.10 20.57
C SER A 181 -45.34 -12.25 21.43
N PHE A 182 -44.74 -11.12 21.81
CA PHE A 182 -43.48 -11.06 22.56
C PHE A 182 -43.67 -10.38 23.91
N ILE A 183 -42.80 -10.66 24.87
CA ILE A 183 -42.62 -9.83 26.06
C ILE A 183 -41.35 -8.98 25.86
N PRO A 184 -41.47 -7.69 25.45
CA PRO A 184 -40.30 -6.85 25.19
C PRO A 184 -39.37 -6.76 26.42
N GLY A 185 -38.07 -6.90 26.21
CA GLY A 185 -37.06 -6.81 27.28
C GLY A 185 -36.86 -8.09 28.10
N SER A 186 -37.67 -9.14 27.86
CA SER A 186 -37.58 -10.41 28.60
C SER A 186 -36.27 -11.19 28.37
N GLN A 187 -35.51 -10.86 27.33
CA GLN A 187 -34.20 -11.44 27.05
C GLN A 187 -33.16 -11.19 28.14
N ASN A 188 -33.35 -10.16 28.97
CA ASN A 188 -32.41 -9.78 30.02
C ASN A 188 -32.53 -10.65 31.29
N ASN A 189 -33.46 -11.60 31.34
CA ASN A 189 -33.73 -12.44 32.52
C ASN A 189 -33.15 -13.86 32.43
N GLY A 190 -32.22 -14.09 31.50
CA GLY A 190 -31.60 -15.41 31.32
C GLY A 190 -32.57 -16.45 30.73
N ILE A 191 -32.19 -17.73 30.82
CA ILE A 191 -32.99 -18.85 30.29
C ILE A 191 -33.73 -19.53 31.45
N HIS A 192 -35.06 -19.66 31.32
CA HIS A 192 -35.89 -20.18 32.41
C HIS A 192 -35.88 -21.71 32.52
N ARG A 193 -35.72 -22.41 31.39
CA ARG A 193 -35.61 -23.89 31.31
C ARG A 193 -34.86 -24.28 30.04
N ARG A 194 -34.31 -25.49 29.99
CA ARG A 194 -33.67 -26.11 28.83
C ARG A 194 -34.36 -27.42 28.47
N PHE A 195 -34.41 -27.71 27.17
CA PHE A 195 -34.86 -28.98 26.62
C PHE A 195 -33.62 -29.77 26.18
N ILE A 196 -33.28 -30.80 26.95
CA ILE A 196 -32.02 -31.51 26.85
C ILE A 196 -32.23 -32.98 26.48
N ARG A 197 -31.20 -33.59 25.91
CA ARG A 197 -31.13 -35.06 25.78
C ARG A 197 -31.13 -35.69 27.17
N ASN A 198 -31.93 -36.74 27.34
CA ASN A 198 -32.02 -37.41 28.63
C ASN A 198 -30.65 -38.01 28.99
N PRO A 199 -30.06 -37.64 30.15
CA PRO A 199 -28.81 -38.23 30.61
C PRO A 199 -28.92 -39.75 30.82
N ASP A 200 -30.12 -40.24 31.16
CA ASP A 200 -30.39 -41.67 31.30
C ASP A 200 -30.66 -42.30 29.91
N LYS A 201 -29.63 -42.96 29.37
CA LYS A 201 -29.70 -43.66 28.08
C LYS A 201 -30.60 -44.90 28.10
N SER A 202 -31.05 -45.37 29.27
CA SER A 202 -31.92 -46.53 29.43
C SER A 202 -33.41 -46.16 29.52
N SER A 203 -33.71 -44.86 29.62
CA SER A 203 -35.07 -44.33 29.67
C SER A 203 -35.72 -44.32 28.27
N ASP A 204 -37.01 -44.66 28.21
CA ASP A 204 -37.83 -44.52 26.99
C ASP A 204 -38.07 -43.05 26.60
N GLU A 205 -37.85 -42.11 27.51
CA GLU A 205 -37.84 -40.67 27.24
C GLU A 205 -36.44 -40.23 26.82
N LEU A 206 -36.28 -39.91 25.53
CA LEU A 206 -35.04 -39.47 24.90
C LEU A 206 -34.69 -38.00 25.19
N LEU A 207 -35.69 -37.15 25.46
CA LEU A 207 -35.53 -35.72 25.72
C LEU A 207 -36.34 -35.30 26.95
N ILE A 208 -35.79 -34.44 27.81
CA ILE A 208 -36.44 -33.95 29.03
C ILE A 208 -36.28 -32.44 29.19
N TYR A 209 -37.18 -31.81 29.94
CA TYR A 209 -36.94 -30.45 30.43
C TYR A 209 -36.18 -30.52 31.75
N ASP A 210 -35.14 -29.71 31.89
CA ASP A 210 -34.35 -29.64 33.13
C ASP A 210 -35.12 -29.01 34.30
N ARG A 211 -36.16 -28.22 33.99
CA ARG A 211 -36.97 -27.45 34.96
C ARG A 211 -38.45 -27.40 34.54
N PRO A 212 -39.38 -27.21 35.50
CA PRO A 212 -40.79 -26.99 35.21
C PRO A 212 -41.05 -25.79 34.29
N ALA A 213 -42.18 -25.80 33.57
CA ALA A 213 -42.58 -24.68 32.73
C ALA A 213 -42.83 -23.41 33.57
N GLN A 214 -42.22 -22.30 33.16
CA GLN A 214 -42.48 -20.99 33.75
C GLN A 214 -43.86 -20.48 33.32
N ILE A 215 -44.63 -19.92 34.27
CA ILE A 215 -45.90 -19.26 34.00
C ILE A 215 -45.63 -17.78 33.73
N TYR A 216 -46.06 -17.29 32.57
CA TYR A 216 -45.96 -15.89 32.18
C TYR A 216 -47.33 -15.21 32.25
N SER A 217 -47.39 -13.97 32.74
CA SER A 217 -48.63 -13.21 32.73
C SER A 217 -49.07 -12.90 31.29
N SER A 218 -50.34 -13.18 30.96
CA SER A 218 -50.92 -12.84 29.67
C SER A 218 -50.85 -11.34 29.35
N SER A 219 -50.85 -10.47 30.37
CA SER A 219 -50.77 -9.01 30.20
C SER A 219 -49.42 -8.51 29.70
N GLY A 220 -48.36 -9.32 29.80
CA GLY A 220 -47.01 -8.94 29.37
C GLY A 220 -46.76 -9.15 27.87
N PHE A 221 -47.66 -9.84 27.17
CA PHE A 221 -47.49 -10.16 25.76
C PHE A 221 -48.04 -9.05 24.86
N GLN A 222 -47.18 -8.53 24.00
CA GLN A 222 -47.55 -7.61 22.93
C GLN A 222 -47.68 -8.37 21.60
N PRO A 223 -48.85 -8.36 20.94
CA PRO A 223 -49.01 -8.94 19.62
C PRO A 223 -48.27 -8.10 18.57
N VAL A 224 -47.60 -8.78 17.63
CA VAL A 224 -46.81 -8.17 16.55
C VAL A 224 -47.35 -8.66 15.21
N PRO A 225 -48.46 -8.07 14.72
CA PRO A 225 -48.98 -8.38 13.39
C PRO A 225 -48.04 -7.81 12.32
N VAL A 226 -47.78 -8.60 11.29
CA VAL A 226 -46.88 -8.23 10.18
C VAL A 226 -47.47 -8.64 8.85
N LYS A 227 -47.11 -7.93 7.78
CA LYS A 227 -47.58 -8.22 6.43
C LYS A 227 -46.77 -9.37 5.84
N LYS A 228 -47.35 -10.02 4.83
CA LYS A 228 -46.61 -10.93 3.95
C LYS A 228 -45.37 -10.22 3.40
N GLY A 229 -44.19 -10.83 3.55
CA GLY A 229 -42.90 -10.26 3.15
C GLY A 229 -42.04 -9.81 4.31
N ASP A 230 -42.64 -9.44 5.44
CA ASP A 230 -41.91 -8.94 6.60
C ASP A 230 -41.13 -10.07 7.30
N CYS A 231 -40.02 -9.70 7.93
CA CYS A 231 -39.19 -10.58 8.74
C CYS A 231 -39.08 -10.07 10.17
N ILE A 232 -39.32 -10.94 11.15
CA ILE A 232 -39.11 -10.66 12.57
C ILE A 232 -37.80 -11.34 12.97
N ILE A 233 -36.84 -10.55 13.45
CA ILE A 233 -35.61 -11.06 14.07
C ILE A 233 -35.88 -11.26 15.56
N ILE A 234 -35.56 -12.43 16.07
CA ILE A 234 -35.92 -12.91 17.40
C ILE A 234 -34.63 -13.21 18.18
N HIS A 235 -34.43 -12.56 19.32
CA HIS A 235 -33.32 -12.88 20.22
C HIS A 235 -33.58 -14.23 20.91
N GLY A 236 -32.57 -15.09 21.04
CA GLY A 236 -32.75 -16.45 21.57
C GLY A 236 -33.39 -16.52 22.96
N GLN A 237 -33.27 -15.47 23.77
CA GLN A 237 -33.84 -15.38 25.12
C GLN A 237 -35.15 -14.59 25.21
N VAL A 238 -35.67 -14.00 24.13
CA VAL A 238 -36.94 -13.27 24.22
C VAL A 238 -38.11 -14.27 24.35
N VAL A 239 -39.00 -14.02 25.31
CA VAL A 239 -40.18 -14.85 25.53
C VAL A 239 -41.23 -14.52 24.48
N HIS A 240 -41.66 -15.53 23.72
CA HIS A 240 -42.65 -15.34 22.66
C HIS A 240 -43.61 -16.53 22.53
N LYS A 241 -44.77 -16.27 21.92
CA LYS A 241 -45.86 -17.25 21.71
C LYS A 241 -46.63 -16.96 20.42
N SER A 242 -47.53 -17.87 20.03
CA SER A 242 -48.59 -17.57 19.05
C SER A 242 -49.91 -18.26 19.39
N GLU A 243 -51.02 -17.53 19.28
CA GLU A 243 -52.37 -18.03 19.59
C GLU A 243 -52.90 -18.97 18.49
N HIS A 244 -53.98 -19.72 18.77
CA HIS A 244 -54.65 -20.61 17.81
C HIS A 244 -55.15 -19.88 16.56
N ASN A 245 -55.05 -20.48 15.37
CA ASN A 245 -55.57 -19.85 14.15
C ASN A 245 -57.08 -20.12 14.07
N LYS A 246 -57.88 -19.12 14.44
CA LYS A 246 -59.35 -19.20 14.44
C LYS A 246 -59.95 -18.66 13.14
N SER A 247 -59.12 -18.17 12.23
CA SER A 247 -59.56 -17.55 10.99
C SER A 247 -59.79 -18.60 9.88
N SER A 248 -60.40 -18.15 8.78
CA SER A 248 -60.55 -18.95 7.56
C SER A 248 -59.32 -18.92 6.64
N LYS A 249 -58.23 -18.24 7.04
CA LYS A 249 -56.98 -18.08 6.27
C LYS A 249 -55.82 -18.76 6.99
N SER A 250 -54.88 -19.31 6.23
CA SER A 250 -53.65 -19.89 6.77
C SER A 250 -52.66 -18.79 7.19
N ARG A 251 -51.56 -19.18 7.85
CA ARG A 251 -50.48 -18.26 8.21
C ARG A 251 -49.13 -18.95 8.02
N HIS A 252 -48.77 -19.12 6.75
CA HIS A 252 -47.51 -19.74 6.37
C HIS A 252 -46.34 -18.84 6.77
N ALA A 253 -45.31 -19.43 7.36
CA ALA A 253 -44.08 -18.74 7.72
C ALA A 253 -42.86 -19.64 7.52
N TYR A 254 -41.74 -19.03 7.15
CA TYR A 254 -40.44 -19.70 7.12
C TYR A 254 -39.57 -19.17 8.25
N SER A 255 -39.00 -20.05 9.07
CA SER A 255 -38.13 -19.65 10.17
C SER A 255 -36.80 -20.40 10.15
N PHE A 256 -35.71 -19.72 10.46
CA PHE A 256 -34.40 -20.36 10.66
C PHE A 256 -33.61 -19.68 11.76
N HIS A 257 -32.65 -20.40 12.34
CA HIS A 257 -31.87 -19.95 13.48
C HIS A 257 -30.40 -19.92 13.16
N VAL A 258 -29.73 -18.85 13.60
CA VAL A 258 -28.28 -18.67 13.50
C VAL A 258 -27.64 -18.57 14.88
N ILE A 259 -26.38 -18.99 14.99
CA ILE A 259 -25.52 -18.87 16.17
C ILE A 259 -24.16 -18.31 15.76
N GLU A 260 -23.35 -17.84 16.70
CA GLU A 260 -21.96 -17.40 16.42
C GLU A 260 -20.98 -18.59 16.50
N GLN A 261 -20.04 -18.71 15.55
CA GLN A 261 -19.06 -19.80 15.55
C GLN A 261 -18.15 -19.79 16.80
N SER A 262 -17.84 -18.61 17.33
CA SER A 262 -17.04 -18.47 18.56
C SER A 262 -17.78 -18.92 19.83
N SER A 263 -19.10 -19.17 19.75
CA SER A 263 -19.89 -19.67 20.87
C SER A 263 -19.88 -21.19 20.97
N LYS A 264 -19.88 -21.71 22.21
CA LYS A 264 -19.92 -23.14 22.48
C LYS A 264 -21.36 -23.65 22.37
N TYR A 265 -21.65 -24.39 21.31
CA TYR A 265 -22.94 -25.07 21.16
C TYR A 265 -23.07 -26.23 22.15
N SER A 266 -24.15 -26.26 22.93
CA SER A 266 -24.29 -27.25 24.00
C SER A 266 -24.49 -28.67 23.45
N PRO A 267 -23.71 -29.66 23.93
CA PRO A 267 -23.88 -31.06 23.54
C PRO A 267 -25.21 -31.67 24.05
N ASP A 268 -25.85 -31.01 25.02
CA ASP A 268 -27.12 -31.47 25.59
C ASP A 268 -28.32 -31.08 24.72
N ASN A 269 -28.16 -30.15 23.76
CA ASN A 269 -29.24 -29.74 22.88
C ASN A 269 -29.79 -30.96 22.13
N TRP A 270 -31.11 -31.01 21.96
CA TRP A 270 -31.75 -32.10 21.23
C TRP A 270 -31.16 -32.23 19.80
N LEU A 271 -30.93 -31.08 19.16
CA LEU A 271 -30.33 -30.96 17.83
C LEU A 271 -28.81 -31.01 17.93
N GLN A 272 -28.20 -32.01 17.31
CA GLN A 272 -26.75 -32.13 17.14
C GLN A 272 -26.46 -32.44 15.66
N SER A 273 -25.30 -32.02 15.15
CA SER A 273 -24.84 -32.32 13.80
C SER A 273 -23.46 -32.97 13.84
N GLU A 274 -23.34 -34.18 13.31
CA GLU A 274 -22.03 -34.86 13.15
C GLU A 274 -21.16 -34.16 12.10
N LYS A 275 -21.78 -33.51 11.11
CA LYS A 275 -21.11 -32.79 10.01
C LYS A 275 -20.81 -31.33 10.35
N GLY A 276 -21.19 -30.86 11.53
CA GLY A 276 -21.19 -29.44 11.90
C GLY A 276 -22.35 -28.66 11.30
N PHE A 277 -22.43 -27.37 11.64
CA PHE A 277 -23.42 -26.43 11.11
C PHE A 277 -22.80 -25.61 9.97
N MET A 278 -23.59 -25.18 8.99
CA MET A 278 -23.02 -24.43 7.88
C MET A 278 -22.82 -22.96 8.23
N MET A 279 -21.69 -22.43 7.79
CA MET A 279 -21.37 -21.00 7.82
C MET A 279 -22.28 -20.20 6.90
N LEU A 280 -22.97 -19.20 7.45
CA LEU A 280 -23.75 -18.21 6.71
C LEU A 280 -22.85 -17.38 5.80
N TYR A 281 -21.69 -16.96 6.33
CA TYR A 281 -20.58 -16.45 5.53
C TYR A 281 -19.79 -17.63 5.01
N LEU A 282 -20.29 -18.23 3.93
CA LEU A 282 -19.58 -19.30 3.25
C LEU A 282 -18.11 -18.88 3.04
N LYS A 283 -17.17 -19.63 3.64
CA LYS A 283 -15.85 -19.77 3.01
C LYS A 283 -16.14 -20.13 1.57
N ARG A 284 -15.57 -19.39 0.61
CA ARG A 284 -15.71 -19.64 -0.84
C ARG A 284 -15.89 -21.15 -1.05
N PHE A 285 -17.05 -21.57 -1.55
CA PHE A 285 -17.27 -22.97 -1.90
C PHE A 285 -16.08 -23.42 -2.72
N GLU A 286 -15.45 -24.52 -2.31
CA GLU A 286 -14.54 -25.19 -3.20
C GLU A 286 -15.39 -25.79 -4.32
N ALA A 287 -15.06 -25.41 -5.56
CA ALA A 287 -15.23 -26.15 -6.80
C ALA A 287 -15.98 -27.50 -6.73
N LYS A 288 -15.42 -28.41 -5.93
CA LYS A 288 -15.80 -29.82 -5.80
C LYS A 288 -17.16 -30.04 -5.17
N ASP A 289 -17.60 -29.17 -4.26
CA ASP A 289 -18.83 -29.34 -3.49
C ASP A 289 -20.08 -28.93 -4.30
N LEU A 290 -19.92 -28.01 -5.26
CA LEU A 290 -20.97 -27.56 -6.20
C LEU A 290 -21.27 -28.59 -7.30
N LYS A 291 -20.25 -29.33 -7.75
CA LYS A 291 -20.40 -30.37 -8.78
C LYS A 291 -21.22 -31.58 -8.30
N ALA A 292 -21.20 -31.86 -6.99
CA ALA A 292 -21.93 -32.97 -6.39
C ALA A 292 -23.45 -32.71 -6.21
N LEU A 293 -23.89 -31.46 -6.36
CA LEU A 293 -25.28 -31.02 -6.12
C LEU A 293 -26.10 -30.82 -7.41
N MET A 294 -25.49 -30.95 -8.60
CA MET A 294 -26.12 -30.63 -9.89
C MET A 294 -26.31 -31.87 -10.76
N LYS A 295 -27.34 -31.86 -11.62
CA LYS A 295 -27.51 -32.86 -12.69
C LYS A 295 -26.75 -32.40 -13.93
N ASP A 296 -26.27 -33.36 -14.74
CA ASP A 296 -25.32 -33.12 -15.84
C ASP A 296 -25.75 -32.09 -16.91
N ASP A 297 -27.03 -31.68 -16.93
CA ASP A 297 -27.61 -30.80 -17.94
C ASP A 297 -27.91 -29.35 -17.46
N ASP A 298 -27.55 -28.98 -16.22
CA ASP A 298 -27.85 -27.65 -15.69
C ASP A 298 -26.80 -26.58 -16.10
N GLU A 299 -27.18 -25.70 -17.04
CA GLU A 299 -26.36 -24.55 -17.47
C GLU A 299 -26.42 -23.38 -16.45
N PHE A 300 -25.29 -23.07 -15.82
CA PHE A 300 -25.18 -21.99 -14.83
C PHE A 300 -24.62 -20.71 -15.47
N TYR A 301 -25.11 -19.52 -15.10
CA TYR A 301 -24.67 -18.24 -15.67
C TYR A 301 -24.30 -17.22 -14.57
N GLU A 302 -23.15 -16.58 -14.70
CA GLU A 302 -22.57 -15.60 -13.76
C GLU A 302 -22.77 -14.16 -14.25
N ASP A 303 -23.40 -13.28 -13.45
CA ASP A 303 -23.50 -11.83 -13.74
C ASP A 303 -22.22 -11.10 -13.31
N ARG A 304 -21.45 -10.60 -14.28
CA ARG A 304 -20.15 -9.96 -14.03
C ARG A 304 -20.22 -8.42 -14.02
N ARG A 305 -21.40 -7.80 -14.13
CA ARG A 305 -21.53 -6.32 -14.14
C ARG A 305 -22.66 -5.81 -13.23
N ARG A 306 -22.30 -5.08 -12.16
CA ARG A 306 -23.25 -4.35 -11.30
C ARG A 306 -23.79 -3.10 -12.00
N GLU A 307 -25.07 -2.80 -11.80
CA GLU A 307 -25.76 -1.63 -12.37
C GLU A 307 -26.18 -0.67 -11.25
N ILE A 308 -25.74 0.59 -11.32
CA ILE A 308 -25.82 1.58 -10.23
C ILE A 308 -27.26 2.09 -10.02
N GLY A 309 -28.11 2.06 -11.05
CA GLY A 309 -29.52 2.50 -10.97
C GLY A 309 -30.42 1.62 -10.09
N ASN A 310 -29.97 0.42 -9.71
CA ASN A 310 -30.70 -0.45 -8.79
C ASN A 310 -30.47 -0.11 -7.30
N LEU A 311 -29.62 0.87 -7.01
CA LEU A 311 -29.35 1.37 -5.65
C LEU A 311 -30.30 2.51 -5.23
N THR A 312 -31.12 3.02 -6.16
CA THR A 312 -32.06 4.13 -5.94
C THR A 312 -33.52 3.69 -6.01
N VAL A 313 -33.79 2.38 -6.06
CA VAL A 313 -35.15 1.85 -6.11
C VAL A 313 -35.57 1.46 -4.69
N ASP A 314 -36.58 2.15 -4.15
CA ASP A 314 -37.07 1.99 -2.77
C ASP A 314 -37.82 0.67 -2.49
N THR A 315 -37.76 -0.31 -3.40
CA THR A 315 -38.39 -1.64 -3.21
C THR A 315 -37.34 -2.70 -2.86
N LEU A 316 -37.57 -3.44 -1.77
CA LEU A 316 -36.63 -4.34 -1.10
C LEU A 316 -36.33 -5.69 -1.81
N HIS A 317 -36.20 -5.70 -3.14
CA HIS A 317 -35.61 -6.81 -3.90
C HIS A 317 -35.05 -6.41 -5.27
N ARG A 318 -34.00 -7.13 -5.72
CA ARG A 318 -33.56 -7.16 -7.13
C ARG A 318 -34.46 -8.11 -7.93
N PRO A 319 -35.27 -7.68 -8.92
CA PRO A 319 -36.23 -8.58 -9.56
C PRO A 319 -35.57 -9.85 -10.12
N ALA A 320 -36.21 -11.01 -9.97
CA ALA A 320 -35.92 -12.13 -10.84
C ALA A 320 -36.16 -11.70 -12.29
N VAL A 321 -35.32 -12.21 -13.18
CA VAL A 321 -35.30 -11.81 -14.59
C VAL A 321 -36.69 -12.01 -15.23
N PRO A 322 -37.28 -11.00 -15.88
CA PRO A 322 -38.47 -11.23 -16.70
C PRO A 322 -38.12 -12.08 -17.94
N LYS A 323 -38.77 -13.23 -18.10
CA LYS A 323 -38.77 -14.01 -19.35
C LYS A 323 -39.59 -13.26 -20.40
N TYR A 324 -38.93 -12.51 -21.28
CA TYR A 324 -39.61 -11.94 -22.46
C TYR A 324 -39.82 -13.01 -23.53
N HIS A 325 -41.06 -13.42 -23.75
CA HIS A 325 -41.46 -14.15 -24.95
C HIS A 325 -41.67 -13.13 -26.08
N CYS A 326 -40.71 -13.02 -27.01
CA CYS A 326 -40.88 -12.20 -28.20
C CYS A 326 -41.42 -13.09 -29.32
N PRO A 327 -42.67 -12.92 -29.78
CA PRO A 327 -43.18 -13.68 -30.91
C PRO A 327 -42.38 -13.31 -32.16
N LYS A 328 -41.97 -14.35 -32.91
CA LYS A 328 -41.32 -14.19 -34.22
C LYS A 328 -42.36 -13.62 -35.18
N ASN A 329 -42.28 -12.33 -35.48
CA ASN A 329 -42.78 -11.83 -36.77
C ASN A 329 -41.62 -11.30 -37.59
N ASN A 330 -41.24 -12.15 -38.55
CA ASN A 330 -40.56 -11.78 -39.76
C ASN A 330 -41.32 -10.63 -40.43
N HIS A 331 -40.62 -9.60 -40.90
CA HIS A 331 -40.64 -9.19 -42.30
C HIS A 331 -39.55 -8.15 -42.51
N TYR A 332 -38.44 -8.60 -43.10
CA TYR A 332 -37.82 -8.07 -44.32
C TYR A 332 -36.41 -8.65 -44.39
N SER A 333 -36.30 -9.78 -45.09
CA SER A 333 -35.02 -10.39 -45.42
C SER A 333 -34.56 -9.95 -46.80
N ALA A 334 -33.29 -9.61 -46.94
CA ALA A 334 -32.53 -9.90 -48.15
C ALA A 334 -31.18 -10.53 -47.76
N LYS A 335 -31.16 -11.86 -47.85
CA LYS A 335 -30.07 -12.82 -48.08
C LYS A 335 -28.70 -12.60 -47.40
N SER A 336 -28.50 -13.34 -46.31
CA SER A 336 -27.18 -13.79 -45.82
C SER A 336 -27.01 -15.30 -46.07
N SER A 337 -25.86 -15.74 -46.59
CA SER A 337 -25.33 -17.10 -46.44
C SER A 337 -24.20 -17.06 -45.39
N LYS A 338 -24.47 -17.46 -44.15
CA LYS A 338 -23.97 -18.71 -43.50
C LYS A 338 -22.45 -18.86 -43.68
N ASN A 339 -21.61 -18.59 -42.67
CA ASN A 339 -21.58 -19.30 -41.39
C ASN A 339 -21.62 -18.36 -40.16
N ARG A 340 -22.72 -18.47 -39.41
CA ARG A 340 -22.87 -17.95 -38.05
C ARG A 340 -22.50 -19.07 -37.09
N VAL A 341 -21.42 -18.92 -36.34
CA VAL A 341 -21.42 -19.43 -34.97
C VAL A 341 -22.26 -18.42 -34.18
N GLU A 342 -23.37 -18.89 -33.65
CA GLU A 342 -24.36 -18.09 -32.96
C GLU A 342 -23.75 -17.46 -31.72
N LYS A 343 -23.64 -16.13 -31.73
CA LYS A 343 -23.62 -15.34 -30.50
C LYS A 343 -24.94 -15.60 -29.77
N SER A 344 -24.94 -16.53 -28.82
CA SER A 344 -26.04 -16.67 -27.87
C SER A 344 -26.09 -15.43 -26.98
N ARG A 345 -27.30 -15.14 -26.51
CA ARG A 345 -27.76 -13.80 -26.16
C ARG A 345 -27.20 -13.27 -24.83
N LYS A 346 -26.63 -12.06 -24.93
CA LYS A 346 -26.58 -10.95 -23.93
C LYS A 346 -25.42 -10.95 -22.93
N GLY A 347 -24.42 -10.10 -23.23
CA GLY A 347 -23.20 -9.82 -22.47
C GLY A 347 -23.35 -9.12 -21.12
N ARG A 348 -24.25 -9.61 -20.27
CA ARG A 348 -24.34 -9.29 -18.84
C ARG A 348 -24.14 -10.54 -18.00
N TYR A 349 -24.78 -11.64 -18.41
CA TYR A 349 -24.68 -12.95 -17.77
C TYR A 349 -23.83 -13.86 -18.66
N PHE A 350 -22.78 -14.45 -18.08
CA PHE A 350 -21.82 -15.30 -18.77
C PHE A 350 -22.03 -16.75 -18.35
N LEU A 351 -22.08 -17.69 -19.30
CA LEU A 351 -22.15 -19.12 -18.97
C LEU A 351 -20.92 -19.50 -18.12
N PHE A 352 -21.17 -20.11 -16.98
CA PHE A 352 -20.16 -20.55 -16.02
C PHE A 352 -19.57 -21.87 -16.51
N ASP A 353 -18.26 -21.86 -16.76
CA ASP A 353 -17.54 -22.95 -17.39
C ASP A 353 -16.86 -23.82 -16.33
N TRP A 354 -17.46 -24.99 -16.08
CA TRP A 354 -17.01 -25.95 -15.06
C TRP A 354 -15.61 -26.51 -15.32
N SER A 355 -15.10 -26.45 -16.56
CA SER A 355 -13.75 -26.92 -16.89
C SER A 355 -12.63 -26.07 -16.26
N LYS A 356 -12.91 -24.82 -15.88
CA LYS A 356 -11.96 -23.92 -15.20
C LYS A 356 -11.85 -24.15 -13.70
N VAL A 357 -12.76 -24.93 -13.14
CA VAL A 357 -12.92 -25.12 -11.71
C VAL A 357 -12.10 -26.33 -11.21
N GLU A 358 -11.85 -27.32 -12.07
CA GLU A 358 -10.89 -28.42 -11.79
C GLU A 358 -9.42 -27.97 -11.78
N SER A 359 -9.11 -26.77 -12.28
CA SER A 359 -7.76 -26.20 -12.35
C SER A 359 -7.46 -25.17 -11.25
N GLU A 360 -8.43 -24.79 -10.41
CA GLU A 360 -8.28 -23.74 -9.39
C GLU A 360 -8.44 -24.27 -7.96
N ASN A 361 -7.74 -25.35 -7.60
CA ASN A 361 -7.39 -25.62 -6.20
C ASN A 361 -5.97 -25.14 -5.94
N PHE A 362 -5.88 -23.89 -5.45
CA PHE A 362 -4.75 -23.24 -4.76
C PHE A 362 -3.34 -23.69 -5.18
N VAL A 363 -2.81 -23.14 -6.27
CA VAL A 363 -1.43 -22.63 -6.42
C VAL A 363 -1.41 -21.75 -7.68
N SER A 364 -0.61 -20.68 -7.59
CA SER A 364 -0.19 -19.77 -8.65
C SER A 364 -0.31 -20.23 -10.11
N GLY A 365 -0.74 -19.30 -10.96
CA GLY A 365 -0.29 -19.05 -12.33
C GLY A 365 -0.06 -20.22 -13.28
N SER A 366 -0.70 -20.19 -14.45
CA SER A 366 -0.17 -20.87 -15.63
C SER A 366 -0.27 -20.00 -16.88
N ARG A 367 0.87 -19.40 -17.23
CA ARG A 367 1.37 -19.55 -18.59
C ARG A 367 1.93 -20.97 -18.68
N SER A 368 1.58 -21.62 -19.77
CA SER A 368 2.16 -22.85 -20.33
C SER A 368 3.55 -23.23 -19.83
N GLU A 369 3.64 -24.35 -19.11
CA GLU A 369 4.85 -25.16 -19.03
C GLU A 369 4.85 -26.13 -20.20
N ASP A 370 5.61 -25.80 -21.24
CA ASP A 370 6.42 -26.79 -21.94
C ASP A 370 7.85 -26.24 -21.95
N SER A 371 8.76 -26.97 -21.31
CA SER A 371 10.20 -26.74 -21.20
C SER A 371 10.67 -25.44 -20.51
N CYS A 372 10.78 -25.46 -19.18
CA CYS A 372 11.82 -24.69 -18.49
C CYS A 372 12.12 -25.30 -17.11
N GLU A 373 13.39 -25.42 -16.78
CA GLU A 373 13.90 -25.93 -15.52
C GLU A 373 13.39 -25.09 -14.33
N LYS A 374 12.94 -25.76 -13.26
CA LYS A 374 12.42 -25.14 -12.04
C LYS A 374 13.50 -24.26 -11.38
N ASN A 375 13.24 -22.96 -11.25
CA ASN A 375 13.96 -22.07 -10.33
C ASN A 375 13.35 -22.17 -8.91
N GLU A 376 14.18 -22.54 -7.93
CA GLU A 376 13.84 -22.89 -6.54
C GLU A 376 13.64 -21.71 -5.56
N SER A 377 13.09 -20.56 -5.96
CA SER A 377 13.28 -19.31 -5.17
C SER A 377 12.15 -18.84 -4.22
N GLU A 378 11.05 -19.56 -4.01
CA GLU A 378 10.07 -19.22 -2.95
C GLU A 378 9.71 -20.43 -2.09
N VAL A 379 10.29 -20.47 -0.88
CA VAL A 379 10.24 -21.62 0.03
C VAL A 379 9.29 -21.34 1.19
N THR A 380 8.06 -21.87 1.12
CA THR A 380 7.16 -21.97 2.28
C THR A 380 7.55 -23.17 3.15
N VAL A 381 7.69 -22.96 4.46
CA VAL A 381 8.07 -23.97 5.47
C VAL A 381 6.84 -24.20 6.35
N THR A 382 6.46 -25.46 6.59
CA THR A 382 5.24 -25.85 7.31
C THR A 382 5.48 -26.61 8.61
N SER A 383 6.66 -27.21 8.84
CA SER A 383 7.00 -28.00 10.04
C SER A 383 8.48 -27.86 10.48
N GLU A 384 8.83 -28.29 11.71
CA GLU A 384 10.23 -28.41 12.17
C GLU A 384 11.03 -29.46 11.38
N GLU A 385 10.35 -30.53 10.92
CA GLU A 385 10.95 -31.57 10.07
C GLU A 385 11.35 -31.00 8.70
N ASP A 386 10.55 -30.08 8.14
CA ASP A 386 10.88 -29.40 6.88
C ASP A 386 12.16 -28.55 7.00
N ILE A 387 12.44 -27.98 8.18
CA ILE A 387 13.64 -27.18 8.43
C ILE A 387 14.87 -28.08 8.42
N LEU A 388 14.79 -29.25 9.07
CA LEU A 388 15.87 -30.24 9.09
C LEU A 388 16.13 -30.82 7.70
N GLU A 389 15.08 -31.16 6.96
CA GLU A 389 15.19 -31.68 5.59
C GLU A 389 15.83 -30.65 4.65
N LYS A 390 15.35 -29.39 4.67
CA LYS A 390 15.91 -28.32 3.84
C LYS A 390 17.33 -27.97 4.21
N THR A 391 17.66 -27.95 5.51
CA THR A 391 19.05 -27.75 5.97
C THR A 391 19.95 -28.88 5.46
N SER A 392 19.48 -30.14 5.51
CA SER A 392 20.20 -31.28 4.94
C SER A 392 20.37 -31.16 3.43
N ARG A 393 19.37 -30.67 2.70
CA ARG A 393 19.42 -30.45 1.25
C ARG A 393 20.45 -29.38 0.87
N PHE A 394 20.44 -28.21 1.53
CA PHE A 394 21.44 -27.17 1.31
C PHE A 394 22.85 -27.69 1.61
N ASN A 395 23.04 -28.40 2.72
CA ASN A 395 24.34 -28.99 3.04
C ASN A 395 24.82 -30.01 1.99
N LYS A 396 23.90 -30.79 1.40
CA LYS A 396 24.22 -31.74 0.34
C LYS A 396 24.59 -31.02 -0.96
N GLN A 397 23.76 -30.07 -1.41
CA GLN A 397 24.02 -29.30 -2.63
C GLN A 397 25.32 -28.48 -2.51
N LEU A 398 25.60 -27.89 -1.34
CA LEU A 398 26.86 -27.17 -1.08
C LEU A 398 28.08 -28.09 -0.92
N ALA A 399 27.87 -29.37 -0.59
CA ALA A 399 28.95 -30.36 -0.64
C ALA A 399 29.27 -30.79 -2.07
N GLU A 400 28.27 -30.79 -2.96
CA GLU A 400 28.41 -31.10 -4.39
C GLU A 400 29.01 -29.94 -5.18
N ASP A 401 28.57 -28.69 -4.90
CA ASP A 401 29.11 -27.47 -5.50
C ASP A 401 29.43 -26.40 -4.44
N PRO A 402 30.62 -26.47 -3.81
CA PRO A 402 31.02 -25.54 -2.75
C PRO A 402 31.23 -24.09 -3.21
N ASN A 403 31.36 -23.86 -4.52
CA ASN A 403 31.68 -22.55 -5.09
C ASN A 403 30.43 -21.75 -5.52
N ASN A 404 29.22 -22.30 -5.34
CA ASN A 404 27.98 -21.67 -5.71
C ASN A 404 27.56 -20.57 -4.70
N ILE A 405 27.90 -19.32 -5.01
CA ILE A 405 27.61 -18.15 -4.15
C ILE A 405 26.12 -17.94 -3.94
N GLU A 406 25.29 -18.12 -4.98
CA GLU A 406 23.85 -17.91 -4.89
C GLU A 406 23.20 -18.90 -3.93
N LEU A 407 23.63 -20.17 -3.98
CA LEU A 407 23.18 -21.22 -3.07
C LEU A 407 23.58 -20.93 -1.61
N TRP A 408 24.80 -20.41 -1.39
CA TRP A 408 25.22 -19.94 -0.05
C TRP A 408 24.32 -18.82 0.46
N MET A 409 24.03 -17.80 -0.37
CA MET A 409 23.15 -16.68 -0.01
C MET A 409 21.71 -17.13 0.28
N GLN A 410 21.18 -18.07 -0.49
CA GLN A 410 19.87 -18.68 -0.22
C GLN A 410 19.87 -19.41 1.13
N TYR A 411 20.92 -20.16 1.45
CA TYR A 411 21.04 -20.86 2.73
C TYR A 411 21.16 -19.90 3.93
N ILE A 412 21.84 -18.76 3.76
CA ILE A 412 21.92 -17.70 4.76
C ILE A 412 20.53 -17.08 4.98
N ASN A 413 19.84 -16.67 3.91
CA ASN A 413 18.50 -16.09 3.98
C ASN A 413 17.47 -17.07 4.57
N PHE A 414 17.62 -18.37 4.29
CA PHE A 414 16.78 -19.40 4.87
C PHE A 414 16.83 -19.41 6.41
N GLN A 415 17.94 -19.00 7.04
CA GLN A 415 18.03 -18.93 8.50
C GLN A 415 17.02 -17.96 9.12
N ASP A 416 16.63 -16.89 8.42
CA ASP A 416 15.60 -15.96 8.92
C ASP A 416 14.21 -16.61 9.01
N SER A 417 13.95 -17.60 8.15
CA SER A 417 12.67 -18.34 8.16
C SER A 417 12.54 -19.28 9.38
N THR A 418 13.67 -19.67 9.98
CA THR A 418 13.70 -20.54 11.18
C THR A 418 13.25 -19.81 12.46
N LEU A 419 13.23 -18.47 12.44
CA LEU A 419 12.86 -17.61 13.57
C LEU A 419 11.38 -17.78 13.98
N LYS A 420 10.52 -18.19 13.04
CA LYS A 420 9.08 -18.38 13.25
C LYS A 420 8.73 -19.66 14.04
N TYR A 421 9.65 -20.64 14.09
CA TYR A 421 9.37 -21.99 14.59
C TYR A 421 10.13 -22.36 15.87
N GLN A 422 10.97 -21.47 16.42
CA GLN A 422 11.60 -21.74 17.73
C GLN A 422 10.56 -21.71 18.86
N PRO A 423 10.55 -22.70 19.76
CA PRO A 423 9.51 -22.85 20.76
C PRO A 423 9.43 -21.63 21.70
N VAL A 424 8.19 -21.22 22.01
CA VAL A 424 7.83 -20.11 22.92
C VAL A 424 8.33 -20.34 24.36
N THR A 425 8.79 -21.55 24.68
CA THR A 425 9.25 -21.97 26.00
C THR A 425 10.57 -21.33 26.45
N ALA A 426 11.33 -20.69 25.55
CA ALA A 426 12.52 -19.94 25.91
C ALA A 426 12.16 -18.47 26.22
N SER A 427 12.11 -18.14 27.51
CA SER A 427 11.93 -16.80 28.10
C SER A 427 13.07 -15.83 27.73
N PHE A 428 13.31 -15.59 26.45
CA PHE A 428 14.30 -14.62 25.96
C PHE A 428 13.61 -13.54 25.12
N SER A 429 14.09 -12.30 25.23
CA SER A 429 13.62 -11.17 24.42
C SER A 429 13.82 -11.43 22.91
N SER A 430 12.94 -10.89 22.08
CA SER A 430 13.01 -10.96 20.61
C SER A 430 14.39 -10.56 20.05
N ALA A 431 15.04 -9.56 20.65
CA ALA A 431 16.37 -9.09 20.26
C ALA A 431 17.46 -10.16 20.43
N ARG A 432 17.44 -10.94 21.53
CA ARG A 432 18.44 -11.98 21.79
C ARG A 432 18.31 -13.15 20.81
N LYS A 433 17.09 -13.44 20.34
CA LYS A 433 16.84 -14.44 19.29
C LYS A 433 17.42 -13.99 17.93
N LYS A 434 17.25 -12.71 17.57
CA LYS A 434 17.86 -12.14 16.36
C LYS A 434 19.39 -12.23 16.39
N LEU A 435 20.02 -11.85 17.51
CA LEU A 435 21.48 -11.94 17.67
C LEU A 435 21.98 -13.38 17.52
N SER A 436 21.30 -14.36 18.14
CA SER A 436 21.69 -15.78 18.00
C SER A 436 21.59 -16.30 16.57
N ILE A 437 20.66 -15.79 15.76
CA ILE A 437 20.55 -16.15 14.34
C ILE A 437 21.61 -15.45 13.52
N ALA A 438 21.88 -14.17 13.80
CA ALA A 438 23.00 -13.46 13.18
C ALA A 438 24.33 -14.18 13.44
N ASP A 439 24.57 -14.67 14.65
CA ASP A 439 25.77 -15.49 14.98
C ASP A 439 25.86 -16.76 14.11
N LYS A 440 24.73 -17.47 13.95
CA LYS A 440 24.68 -18.65 13.08
C LYS A 440 24.94 -18.31 11.62
N LYS A 441 24.34 -17.22 11.12
CA LYS A 441 24.57 -16.72 9.76
C LYS A 441 26.03 -16.35 9.55
N LEU A 442 26.65 -15.68 10.52
CA LEU A 442 28.05 -15.27 10.44
C LEU A 442 28.97 -16.50 10.31
N ALA A 443 28.74 -17.55 11.10
CA ALA A 443 29.50 -18.79 11.00
C ALA A 443 29.35 -19.48 9.63
N ILE A 444 28.15 -19.43 9.03
CA ILE A 444 27.88 -19.96 7.69
C ILE A 444 28.63 -19.14 6.63
N VAL A 445 28.57 -17.80 6.72
CA VAL A 445 29.25 -16.89 5.79
C VAL A 445 30.77 -17.03 5.89
N GLU A 446 31.33 -17.14 7.10
CA GLU A 446 32.77 -17.37 7.30
C GLU A 446 33.21 -18.67 6.64
N LYS A 447 32.45 -19.76 6.81
CA LYS A 447 32.70 -21.02 6.09
C LYS A 447 32.64 -20.83 4.57
N ALA A 448 31.63 -20.11 4.06
CA ALA A 448 31.48 -19.84 2.63
C ALA A 448 32.68 -19.05 2.07
N LEU A 449 33.19 -18.06 2.81
CA LEU A 449 34.35 -17.24 2.43
C LEU A 449 35.67 -18.00 2.47
N THR A 450 35.82 -19.01 3.33
CA THR A 450 37.03 -19.88 3.27
C THR A 450 37.12 -20.64 1.95
N LEU A 451 35.98 -20.96 1.35
CA LEU A 451 35.87 -21.66 0.07
C LEU A 451 35.88 -20.68 -1.12
N ASN A 452 35.30 -19.49 -0.93
CA ASN A 452 35.09 -18.47 -1.97
C ASN A 452 35.69 -17.10 -1.55
N PRO A 453 37.02 -16.95 -1.47
CA PRO A 453 37.66 -15.77 -0.90
C PRO A 453 37.53 -14.49 -1.74
N LEU A 454 37.17 -14.59 -3.02
CA LEU A 454 37.06 -13.45 -3.94
C LEU A 454 35.62 -12.93 -4.09
N SER A 455 34.65 -13.45 -3.32
CA SER A 455 33.24 -13.06 -3.45
C SER A 455 32.95 -11.78 -2.66
N ASP A 456 32.69 -10.68 -3.38
CA ASP A 456 32.25 -9.40 -2.81
C ASP A 456 30.88 -9.53 -2.12
N GLU A 457 29.99 -10.40 -2.60
CA GLU A 457 28.64 -10.59 -2.03
C GLU A 457 28.69 -11.25 -0.65
N LEU A 458 29.47 -12.31 -0.50
CA LEU A 458 29.67 -12.98 0.79
C LEU A 458 30.42 -12.09 1.78
N LEU A 459 31.40 -11.31 1.29
CA LEU A 459 32.11 -10.34 2.11
C LEU A 459 31.17 -9.25 2.62
N LYS A 460 30.29 -8.72 1.75
CA LYS A 460 29.27 -7.75 2.14
C LYS A 460 28.37 -8.29 3.25
N GLU A 461 27.85 -9.51 3.09
CA GLU A 461 26.99 -10.14 4.11
C GLU A 461 27.76 -10.36 5.43
N LYS A 462 29.03 -10.79 5.37
CA LYS A 462 29.90 -10.91 6.56
C LYS A 462 29.99 -9.59 7.30
N LEU A 463 30.30 -8.51 6.58
CA LEU A 463 30.51 -7.19 7.19
C LEU A 463 29.22 -6.66 7.82
N LEU A 464 28.06 -6.82 7.17
CA LEU A 464 26.76 -6.44 7.73
C LEU A 464 26.43 -7.20 9.02
N LEU A 465 26.67 -8.52 9.04
CA LEU A 465 26.47 -9.33 10.25
C LEU A 465 27.48 -8.99 11.36
N ALA A 466 28.72 -8.72 10.99
CA ALA A 466 29.76 -8.32 11.93
C ALA A 466 29.49 -6.93 12.52
N GLU A 467 28.92 -5.99 11.77
CA GLU A 467 28.47 -4.68 12.26
C GLU A 467 27.36 -4.80 13.31
N LEU A 468 26.49 -5.81 13.18
CA LEU A 468 25.44 -6.10 14.15
C LEU A 468 25.98 -6.79 15.43
N LEU A 469 27.00 -7.63 15.31
CA LEU A 469 27.46 -8.54 16.38
C LEU A 469 28.71 -8.06 17.13
N TYR A 470 29.64 -7.40 16.44
CA TYR A 470 30.95 -7.07 16.99
C TYR A 470 30.98 -5.66 17.57
N PRO A 471 31.74 -5.43 18.66
CA PRO A 471 32.09 -4.08 19.06
C PRO A 471 32.81 -3.34 17.92
N PRO A 472 32.55 -2.04 17.70
CA PRO A 472 33.09 -1.30 16.55
C PRO A 472 34.60 -1.39 16.42
N GLY A 473 35.35 -1.34 17.53
CA GLY A 473 36.81 -1.47 17.52
C GLY A 473 37.33 -2.84 17.05
N LYS A 474 36.58 -3.93 17.28
CA LYS A 474 36.95 -5.25 16.77
C LYS A 474 36.73 -5.33 15.26
N LEU A 475 35.58 -4.87 14.78
CA LEU A 475 35.26 -4.83 13.35
C LEU A 475 36.28 -3.98 12.57
N LYS A 476 36.62 -2.80 13.10
CA LYS A 476 37.63 -1.91 12.51
C LYS A 476 38.97 -2.63 12.30
N LYS A 477 39.49 -3.26 13.36
CA LYS A 477 40.77 -3.97 13.32
C LYS A 477 40.76 -5.12 12.32
N GLU A 478 39.69 -5.91 12.30
CA GLU A 478 39.56 -7.03 11.36
C GLU A 478 39.48 -6.54 9.90
N ALA A 479 38.74 -5.45 9.65
CA ALA A 479 38.68 -4.83 8.32
C ALA A 479 40.03 -4.25 7.89
N GLU A 480 40.77 -3.59 8.78
CA GLU A 480 42.13 -3.09 8.54
C GLU A 480 43.11 -4.24 8.22
N GLU A 481 43.04 -5.37 8.94
CA GLU A 481 43.85 -6.57 8.66
C GLU A 481 43.54 -7.17 7.28
N MET A 482 42.27 -7.13 6.84
CA MET A 482 41.87 -7.54 5.49
C MET A 482 42.32 -6.54 4.42
N LEU A 483 42.29 -5.24 4.70
CA LEU A 483 42.79 -4.18 3.79
C LEU A 483 44.30 -4.27 3.53
N MET A 484 45.07 -4.80 4.48
CA MET A 484 46.51 -5.06 4.26
C MET A 484 46.74 -6.08 3.13
N LYS A 485 45.77 -6.95 2.85
CA LYS A 485 45.81 -7.92 1.75
C LYS A 485 45.21 -7.36 0.46
N ASP A 486 44.07 -6.67 0.56
CA ASP A 486 43.41 -6.01 -0.56
C ASP A 486 43.07 -4.54 -0.23
N PRO A 487 43.98 -3.59 -0.50
CA PRO A 487 43.77 -2.18 -0.17
C PRO A 487 42.77 -1.48 -1.10
N THR A 488 42.30 -2.16 -2.16
CA THR A 488 41.41 -1.58 -3.18
C THR A 488 39.93 -1.86 -2.93
N ASN A 489 39.62 -2.74 -1.96
CA ASN A 489 38.27 -3.17 -1.71
C ASN A 489 37.43 -2.07 -1.03
N LEU A 490 36.41 -1.58 -1.74
CA LEU A 490 35.50 -0.55 -1.25
C LEU A 490 34.70 -1.01 -0.02
N LEU A 491 34.30 -2.28 0.05
CA LEU A 491 33.46 -2.79 1.14
C LEU A 491 34.21 -2.79 2.47
N LEU A 492 35.50 -3.12 2.44
CA LEU A 492 36.35 -3.10 3.63
C LEU A 492 36.59 -1.67 4.11
N TRP A 493 36.82 -0.72 3.21
CA TRP A 493 36.93 0.70 3.55
C TRP A 493 35.63 1.24 4.17
N ARG A 494 34.46 0.89 3.60
CA ARG A 494 33.16 1.23 4.18
C ARG A 494 33.01 0.66 5.60
N ALA A 495 33.43 -0.58 5.85
CA ALA A 495 33.39 -1.15 7.20
C ALA A 495 34.29 -0.39 8.20
N VAL A 496 35.50 0.02 7.81
CA VAL A 496 36.38 0.86 8.64
C VAL A 496 35.74 2.22 8.93
N ILE A 497 35.15 2.84 7.91
CA ILE A 497 34.47 4.14 8.05
C ILE A 497 33.24 4.01 8.96
N HIS A 498 32.34 3.06 8.68
CA HIS A 498 31.14 2.81 9.47
C HIS A 498 31.47 2.48 10.93
N SER A 499 32.52 1.70 11.20
CA SER A 499 32.96 1.41 12.57
C SER A 499 33.34 2.66 13.38
N SER A 500 33.77 3.72 12.69
CA SER A 500 34.07 5.02 13.30
C SER A 500 32.83 5.93 13.31
N GLN A 501 32.14 6.06 12.18
CA GLN A 501 30.99 6.94 11.98
C GLN A 501 29.75 6.54 12.77
N TYR A 502 29.38 5.25 12.78
CA TYR A 502 28.16 4.74 13.42
C TYR A 502 28.37 4.42 14.90
N SER A 503 29.60 4.56 15.40
CA SER A 503 29.91 4.33 16.80
C SER A 503 29.83 5.63 17.58
N LEU A 504 28.88 5.74 18.51
CA LEU A 504 28.78 6.91 19.39
C LEU A 504 30.10 7.23 20.09
N ALA A 505 30.87 6.21 20.50
CA ALA A 505 32.13 6.41 21.23
C ALA A 505 33.31 6.83 20.33
N GLN A 506 33.31 6.47 19.04
CA GLN A 506 34.43 6.75 18.12
C GLN A 506 34.12 7.83 17.10
N CYS A 507 32.86 8.23 16.95
CA CYS A 507 32.44 9.21 15.98
C CYS A 507 32.91 10.60 16.40
N THR A 508 33.94 11.10 15.71
CA THR A 508 34.26 12.52 15.65
C THR A 508 34.36 12.95 14.19
N VAL A 509 34.05 14.21 13.91
CA VAL A 509 34.08 14.75 12.54
C VAL A 509 35.47 14.64 11.89
N PRO A 510 36.56 15.11 12.53
CA PRO A 510 37.92 14.98 11.99
C PRO A 510 38.36 13.53 11.85
N GLY A 511 38.07 12.69 12.85
CA GLY A 511 38.45 11.27 12.83
C GLY A 511 37.82 10.51 11.66
N THR A 512 36.55 10.80 11.38
CA THR A 512 35.82 10.20 10.25
C THR A 512 36.31 10.76 8.90
N GLN A 513 36.59 12.07 8.80
CA GLN A 513 37.17 12.66 7.59
C GLN A 513 38.55 12.08 7.25
N ILE A 514 39.40 11.84 8.25
CA ILE A 514 40.70 11.18 8.07
C ILE A 514 40.52 9.76 7.54
N ALA A 515 39.53 9.01 8.02
CA ALA A 515 39.24 7.67 7.49
C ALA A 515 38.84 7.72 6.01
N TYR A 516 38.00 8.68 5.62
CA TYR A 516 37.66 8.91 4.20
C TYR A 516 38.87 9.32 3.36
N ALA A 517 39.69 10.26 3.85
CA ALA A 517 40.90 10.71 3.15
C ALA A 517 41.87 9.56 2.90
N ASN A 518 42.13 8.72 3.91
CA ASN A 518 42.97 7.53 3.78
C ASN A 518 42.42 6.54 2.75
N ALA A 519 41.10 6.33 2.73
CA ALA A 519 40.46 5.44 1.76
C ALA A 519 40.61 5.96 0.32
N LEU A 520 40.31 7.25 0.10
CA LEU A 520 40.42 7.90 -1.20
C LEU A 520 41.86 7.91 -1.70
N GLU A 521 42.82 8.24 -0.85
CA GLU A 521 44.24 8.23 -1.18
C GLU A 521 44.68 6.83 -1.63
N ARG A 522 44.34 5.78 -0.87
CA ARG A 522 44.76 4.40 -1.17
C ARG A 522 44.15 3.87 -2.46
N ILE A 523 42.86 4.11 -2.69
CA ILE A 523 42.18 3.72 -3.94
C ILE A 523 42.75 4.48 -5.14
N HIS A 524 43.02 5.79 -4.98
CA HIS A 524 43.64 6.60 -6.01
C HIS A 524 45.04 6.10 -6.37
N HIS A 525 45.87 5.82 -5.37
CA HIS A 525 47.21 5.27 -5.58
C HIS A 525 47.18 3.92 -6.30
N ALA A 526 46.24 3.05 -5.95
CA ALA A 526 46.06 1.76 -6.61
C ALA A 526 45.55 1.89 -8.05
N SER A 527 44.83 2.96 -8.38
CA SER A 527 44.34 3.20 -9.75
C SER A 527 45.46 3.52 -10.75
N ARG A 528 46.61 4.00 -10.26
CA ARG A 528 47.77 4.37 -11.09
C ARG A 528 48.47 3.13 -11.65
N GLY A 529 48.29 2.87 -12.95
CA GLY A 529 49.00 1.81 -13.68
C GLY A 529 48.15 0.57 -14.00
N LEU A 530 46.86 0.60 -13.70
CA LEU A 530 45.91 -0.47 -14.05
C LEU A 530 45.41 -0.37 -15.49
N THR A 531 44.85 -1.48 -16.01
CA THR A 531 44.14 -1.50 -17.30
C THR A 531 42.95 -0.55 -17.29
N ARG A 532 42.55 -0.06 -18.47
CA ARG A 532 41.46 0.93 -18.63
C ARG A 532 40.17 0.52 -17.89
N ASP A 533 39.76 -0.74 -17.98
CA ASP A 533 38.52 -1.22 -17.34
C ASP A 533 38.63 -1.32 -15.81
N SER A 534 39.77 -1.79 -15.30
CA SER A 534 40.02 -1.88 -13.85
C SER A 534 40.14 -0.48 -13.23
N GLY A 535 40.77 0.45 -13.96
CA GLY A 535 40.85 1.87 -13.58
C GLY A 535 39.48 2.55 -13.54
N ALA A 536 38.57 2.22 -14.47
CA ALA A 536 37.21 2.74 -14.47
C ALA A 536 36.38 2.27 -13.26
N LYS A 537 36.51 0.99 -12.85
CA LYS A 537 35.84 0.45 -11.65
C LYS A 537 36.31 1.16 -10.37
N LEU A 538 37.61 1.40 -10.23
CA LEU A 538 38.17 2.14 -9.09
C LEU A 538 37.78 3.62 -9.11
N SER A 539 37.78 4.25 -10.29
CA SER A 539 37.32 5.63 -10.46
C SER A 539 35.85 5.80 -10.02
N LYS A 540 34.99 4.84 -10.36
CA LYS A 540 33.60 4.80 -9.89
C LYS A 540 33.52 4.67 -8.37
N SER A 541 34.33 3.77 -7.78
CA SER A 541 34.40 3.57 -6.32
C SER A 541 34.86 4.83 -5.58
N MET A 542 35.79 5.59 -6.17
CA MET A 542 36.28 6.87 -5.63
C MET A 542 35.19 7.95 -5.65
N ILE A 543 34.41 8.05 -6.73
CA ILE A 543 33.25 8.97 -6.81
C ILE A 543 32.19 8.61 -5.77
N GLU A 544 31.97 7.31 -5.52
CA GLU A 544 31.04 6.83 -4.49
C GLU A 544 31.49 7.22 -3.08
N LEU A 545 32.75 6.97 -2.73
CA LEU A 545 33.30 7.37 -1.42
C LEU A 545 33.34 8.88 -1.22
N LEU A 546 33.69 9.64 -2.27
CA LEU A 546 33.71 11.10 -2.18
C LEU A 546 32.31 11.65 -1.92
N PHE A 547 31.29 11.09 -2.55
CA PHE A 547 29.90 11.47 -2.29
C PHE A 547 29.47 11.16 -0.85
N GLU A 548 29.83 9.99 -0.32
CA GLU A 548 29.57 9.64 1.09
C GLU A 548 30.29 10.59 2.06
N CYS A 549 31.55 10.94 1.79
CA CYS A 549 32.32 11.91 2.58
C CYS A 549 31.68 13.30 2.56
N MET A 550 31.32 13.80 1.36
CA MET A 550 30.66 15.09 1.20
C MET A 550 29.26 15.12 1.85
N LEU A 551 28.53 14.00 1.80
CA LEU A 551 27.24 13.84 2.49
C LEU A 551 27.44 13.93 4.01
N PHE A 552 28.44 13.24 4.55
CA PHE A 552 28.83 13.32 5.96
C PHE A 552 29.15 14.76 6.37
N MET A 553 29.98 15.47 5.59
CA MET A 553 30.31 16.88 5.84
C MET A 553 29.07 17.78 5.87
N ARG A 554 28.13 17.57 4.94
CA ARG A 554 26.85 18.29 4.92
C ARG A 554 26.05 18.06 6.19
N GLN A 555 25.98 16.81 6.65
CA GLN A 555 25.21 16.40 7.84
C GLN A 555 25.85 16.88 9.14
N ALA A 556 27.17 16.96 9.17
CA ALA A 556 27.94 17.52 10.28
C ALA A 556 27.85 19.06 10.37
N GLY A 557 27.30 19.72 9.35
CA GLY A 557 27.13 21.17 9.27
C GLY A 557 28.31 21.93 8.65
N LEU A 558 29.32 21.24 8.10
CA LEU A 558 30.54 21.83 7.52
C LEU A 558 30.34 22.37 6.09
N SER A 559 29.29 23.17 5.88
CA SER A 559 28.94 23.66 4.54
C SER A 559 30.04 24.54 3.93
N GLU A 560 30.74 25.30 4.77
CA GLU A 560 31.85 26.18 4.39
C GLU A 560 33.06 25.40 3.87
N HIS A 561 33.24 24.14 4.29
CA HIS A 561 34.28 23.25 3.77
C HIS A 561 33.79 22.44 2.56
N LEU A 562 32.52 22.04 2.59
CA LEU A 562 31.89 21.26 1.53
C LEU A 562 31.88 22.00 0.19
N LEU A 563 31.48 23.28 0.16
CA LEU A 563 31.34 24.01 -1.10
C LEU A 563 32.68 24.30 -1.81
N PRO A 564 33.76 24.71 -1.11
CA PRO A 564 35.09 24.76 -1.70
C PRO A 564 35.56 23.40 -2.22
N LEU A 565 35.31 22.32 -1.49
CA LEU A 565 35.65 20.97 -1.95
C LEU A 565 34.89 20.61 -3.23
N ILE A 566 33.57 20.85 -3.29
CA ILE A 566 32.76 20.68 -4.51
C ILE A 566 33.32 21.52 -5.66
N ARG A 567 33.61 22.80 -5.42
CA ARG A 567 34.14 23.71 -6.44
C ARG A 567 35.48 23.20 -6.99
N LEU A 568 36.43 22.87 -6.11
CA LEU A 568 37.75 22.39 -6.49
C LEU A 568 37.66 21.06 -7.23
N TYR A 569 36.78 20.17 -6.79
CA TYR A 569 36.56 18.88 -7.44
C TYR A 569 35.95 19.03 -8.84
N LEU A 570 34.95 19.89 -9.02
CA LEU A 570 34.38 20.16 -10.34
C LEU A 570 35.40 20.83 -11.27
N GLU A 571 36.18 21.79 -10.77
CA GLU A 571 37.24 22.44 -11.53
C GLU A 571 38.33 21.43 -11.96
N LEU A 572 38.71 20.50 -11.09
CA LEU A 572 39.71 19.48 -11.36
C LEU A 572 39.28 18.48 -12.44
N ASN A 573 38.00 18.14 -12.52
CA ASN A 573 37.50 17.06 -13.39
C ASN A 573 36.77 17.55 -14.66
N LEU A 574 36.11 18.72 -14.62
CA LEU A 574 35.30 19.23 -15.74
C LEU A 574 35.93 20.44 -16.45
N ALA A 575 36.74 21.23 -15.75
CA ALA A 575 37.29 22.46 -16.30
C ALA A 575 38.76 22.29 -16.69
N ILE A 576 39.27 23.30 -17.41
CA ILE A 576 40.72 23.41 -17.65
C ILE A 576 41.35 23.89 -16.34
N PRO A 577 42.37 23.20 -15.79
CA PRO A 577 43.02 23.61 -14.55
C PRO A 577 43.47 25.08 -14.61
N GLY A 578 43.07 25.87 -13.60
CA GLY A 578 43.37 27.31 -13.51
C GLY A 578 42.37 28.22 -14.23
N SER A 579 41.34 27.68 -14.90
CA SER A 579 40.34 28.49 -15.60
C SER A 579 39.43 29.29 -14.67
N SER A 580 39.37 28.93 -13.38
CA SER A 580 38.47 29.51 -12.39
C SER A 580 37.00 29.46 -12.81
N SER A 581 36.64 28.43 -13.57
CA SER A 581 35.31 28.23 -14.17
C SER A 581 34.20 28.13 -13.15
N PHE A 582 34.48 27.59 -11.97
CA PHE A 582 33.53 27.41 -10.87
C PHE A 582 33.65 28.49 -9.77
N LYS A 583 34.25 29.65 -10.05
CA LYS A 583 34.24 30.81 -9.15
C LYS A 583 32.98 31.65 -9.40
N PHE A 584 32.03 31.59 -8.48
CA PHE A 584 30.78 32.35 -8.57
C PHE A 584 30.79 33.58 -7.66
N ASN A 585 30.27 34.70 -8.17
CA ASN A 585 30.12 35.94 -7.39
C ASN A 585 28.79 35.89 -6.63
N ILE A 586 28.79 35.24 -5.47
CA ILE A 586 27.64 35.22 -4.56
C ILE A 586 28.09 35.90 -3.26
N THR A 587 27.36 36.93 -2.87
CA THR A 587 27.65 37.70 -1.65
C THR A 587 26.56 37.38 -0.63
N ILE A 588 27.00 36.97 0.56
CA ILE A 588 26.11 36.76 1.70
C ILE A 588 25.81 38.14 2.33
N PRO A 589 24.54 38.48 2.62
CA PRO A 589 24.15 39.77 3.20
C PRO A 589 24.51 39.84 4.69
N GLU A 590 25.80 40.02 5.02
CA GLU A 590 26.32 40.02 6.39
C GLU A 590 25.67 41.10 7.29
N GLU A 591 25.34 42.29 6.76
CA GLU A 591 24.67 43.36 7.51
C GLU A 591 23.25 42.97 7.93
N GLU A 592 22.43 42.46 7.00
CA GLU A 592 21.06 42.01 7.30
C GLU A 592 21.05 40.85 8.31
N ILE A 593 22.05 39.96 8.24
CA ILE A 593 22.20 38.86 9.19
C ILE A 593 22.47 39.41 10.60
N ARG A 594 23.38 40.37 10.73
CA ARG A 594 23.69 41.03 12.02
C ARG A 594 22.46 41.73 12.61
N GLU A 595 21.68 42.45 11.81
CA GLU A 595 20.43 43.09 12.27
C GLU A 595 19.43 42.08 12.85
N VAL A 596 19.31 40.91 12.21
CA VAL A 596 18.44 39.83 12.69
C VAL A 596 19.02 39.17 13.95
N GLU A 597 20.34 38.96 14.02
CA GLU A 597 21.01 38.47 15.23
C GLU A 597 20.77 39.40 16.43
N ASP A 598 20.98 40.70 16.24
CA ASP A 598 20.72 41.71 17.26
C ASP A 598 19.25 41.66 17.69
N THR A 599 18.32 41.59 16.75
CA THR A 599 16.88 41.49 17.07
C THR A 599 16.57 40.23 17.90
N ILE A 600 17.24 39.10 17.63
CA ILE A 600 17.07 37.87 18.40
C ILE A 600 17.66 38.02 19.81
N LEU A 601 18.85 38.60 19.94
CA LEU A 601 19.51 38.85 21.24
C LEU A 601 18.66 39.75 22.15
N HIS A 602 18.06 40.80 21.60
CA HIS A 602 17.22 41.76 22.33
C HIS A 602 15.75 41.31 22.51
N SER A 603 15.38 40.12 22.05
CA SER A 603 13.98 39.65 22.05
C SER A 603 13.41 39.33 23.45
N GLY A 604 14.25 39.31 24.50
CA GLY A 604 13.85 38.94 25.86
C GLY A 604 13.56 37.45 26.06
N LEU A 605 13.82 36.60 25.06
CA LEU A 605 13.60 35.16 25.12
C LEU A 605 14.55 34.45 26.11
N PRO A 606 14.19 33.23 26.57
CA PRO A 606 15.10 32.42 27.37
C PRO A 606 16.32 32.00 26.52
N MET A 607 17.48 31.80 27.18
CA MET A 607 18.74 31.52 26.49
C MET A 607 18.68 30.35 25.49
N PRO A 608 18.01 29.21 25.78
CA PRO A 608 17.88 28.13 24.79
C PRO A 608 17.17 28.53 23.50
N ALA A 609 16.17 29.42 23.59
CA ALA A 609 15.47 29.91 22.41
C ALA A 609 16.31 30.92 21.62
N ILE A 610 17.12 31.74 22.29
CA ILE A 610 18.09 32.65 21.65
C ILE A 610 19.15 31.84 20.90
N TRP A 611 19.82 30.92 21.60
CA TRP A 611 20.86 30.06 21.02
C TRP A 611 20.35 29.31 19.80
N LEU A 612 19.19 28.64 19.90
CA LEU A 612 18.63 27.86 18.79
C LEU A 612 18.32 28.74 17.56
N ARG A 613 17.83 29.96 17.76
CA ARG A 613 17.48 30.87 16.66
C ARG A 613 18.72 31.43 15.97
N ILE A 614 19.75 31.82 16.74
CA ILE A 614 21.03 32.30 16.19
C ILE A 614 21.73 31.16 15.46
N GLU A 615 21.85 29.99 16.08
CA GLU A 615 22.51 28.83 15.46
C GLU A 615 21.82 28.41 14.15
N ARG A 616 20.48 28.41 14.11
CA ARG A 616 19.73 28.16 12.86
C ARG A 616 19.92 29.26 11.82
N LEU A 617 19.96 30.52 12.22
CA LEU A 617 20.19 31.64 11.30
C LEU A 617 21.58 31.54 10.67
N ARG A 618 22.62 31.29 11.48
CA ARG A 618 23.99 31.09 11.02
C ARG A 618 24.09 29.86 10.12
N GLU A 619 23.51 28.71 10.48
CA GLU A 619 23.48 27.50 9.62
C GLU A 619 22.79 27.75 8.26
N LEU A 620 21.77 28.62 8.22
CA LEU A 620 21.08 28.98 6.98
C LEU A 620 21.92 29.87 6.06
N CYS A 621 22.80 30.72 6.62
CA CYS A 621 23.44 31.82 5.90
C CYS A 621 24.94 31.63 5.69
N TYR A 622 25.64 31.01 6.64
CA TYR A 622 27.09 30.87 6.66
C TYR A 622 27.55 29.55 6.05
N TRP A 623 27.24 29.38 4.77
CA TRP A 623 27.64 28.20 3.98
C TRP A 623 28.78 28.48 2.99
N LEU A 624 29.25 29.73 2.88
CA LEU A 624 30.46 30.11 2.14
C LEU A 624 31.60 30.49 3.09
N PRO A 625 32.86 30.16 2.73
CA PRO A 625 34.02 30.74 3.39
C PRO A 625 34.02 32.27 3.34
N VAL A 626 34.66 32.87 4.33
CA VAL A 626 34.87 34.32 4.40
C VAL A 626 35.81 34.76 3.26
N THR A 627 35.54 35.93 2.68
CA THR A 627 36.41 36.53 1.66
C THR A 627 37.67 37.14 2.27
N ASP A 628 38.77 37.18 1.51
CA ASP A 628 40.07 37.71 1.98
C ASP A 628 39.99 39.15 2.53
N GLU A 629 39.03 39.95 2.06
CA GLU A 629 38.80 41.33 2.54
C GLU A 629 38.22 41.39 3.95
N LEU A 630 37.37 40.42 4.30
CA LEU A 630 36.73 40.33 5.61
C LEU A 630 37.60 39.57 6.62
N ALA A 631 38.47 38.66 6.18
CA ALA A 631 39.27 37.78 7.04
C ALA A 631 40.15 38.47 8.10
N ASN A 632 40.38 39.78 8.01
CA ASN A 632 41.14 40.57 8.99
C ASN A 632 40.28 41.18 10.12
N ASP A 633 38.95 41.00 10.09
CA ASP A 633 38.05 41.47 11.13
C ASP A 633 38.07 40.49 12.32
N SER A 634 38.41 40.99 13.51
CA SER A 634 38.51 40.19 14.75
C SER A 634 37.16 39.63 15.23
N ALA A 635 36.04 40.13 14.71
CA ALA A 635 34.69 39.67 15.05
C ALA A 635 34.22 38.46 14.21
N ILE A 636 35.06 37.92 13.32
CA ILE A 636 34.68 36.84 12.41
C ILE A 636 34.98 35.46 13.01
N ASP A 637 34.03 34.54 12.81
CA ASP A 637 34.18 33.13 13.14
C ASP A 637 35.39 32.50 12.44
N PRO A 638 36.44 32.09 13.20
CA PRO A 638 37.65 31.50 12.64
C PRO A 638 37.39 30.22 11.84
N GLN A 639 36.36 29.43 12.18
CA GLN A 639 36.04 28.18 11.48
C GLN A 639 35.46 28.42 10.07
N ARG A 640 35.05 29.65 9.75
CA ARG A 640 34.64 30.04 8.38
C ARG A 640 35.81 30.44 7.48
N ILE A 641 37.03 30.54 8.02
CA ILE A 641 38.24 30.79 7.24
C ILE A 641 38.75 29.42 6.75
N VAL A 642 38.40 29.07 5.51
CA VAL A 642 38.75 27.78 4.91
C VAL A 642 39.73 27.99 3.76
N PHE A 643 40.91 27.40 3.89
CA PHE A 643 41.93 27.38 2.85
C PHE A 643 41.80 26.13 1.97
N ALA A 644 42.34 26.20 0.75
CA ALA A 644 42.35 25.05 -0.15
C ALA A 644 43.10 23.83 0.42
N ASN A 645 44.09 24.05 1.29
CA ASN A 645 44.85 23.00 1.96
C ASN A 645 44.02 22.21 2.99
N ASP A 646 42.94 22.81 3.52
CA ASP A 646 42.11 22.14 4.55
C ASP A 646 41.27 21.01 3.94
N VAL A 647 41.02 21.06 2.63
CA VAL A 647 40.26 20.05 1.89
C VAL A 647 41.11 19.29 0.85
N SER A 648 42.41 19.61 0.74
CA SER A 648 43.28 19.04 -0.31
C SER A 648 43.47 17.53 -0.20
N ASN A 649 43.42 16.98 1.01
CA ASN A 649 43.59 15.54 1.24
C ASN A 649 42.40 14.70 0.75
N LEU A 650 41.28 15.34 0.41
CA LEU A 650 40.10 14.69 -0.18
C LEU A 650 40.06 14.86 -1.70
N LEU A 651 40.96 15.66 -2.30
CA LEU A 651 40.97 15.99 -3.71
C LEU A 651 41.85 15.04 -4.52
N HIS A 652 41.21 14.06 -5.15
CA HIS A 652 41.85 13.16 -6.11
C HIS A 652 41.17 13.22 -7.48
N PRO A 653 41.93 13.36 -8.59
CA PRO A 653 41.36 13.48 -9.93
C PRO A 653 40.78 12.15 -10.43
N VAL A 654 39.59 12.18 -11.02
CA VAL A 654 38.99 11.06 -11.74
C VAL A 654 39.60 11.00 -13.13
N THR A 655 40.28 9.90 -13.46
CA THR A 655 40.98 9.76 -14.74
C THR A 655 40.05 9.46 -15.92
N ASP A 656 38.85 8.95 -15.67
CA ASP A 656 37.89 8.58 -16.70
C ASP A 656 36.83 9.67 -16.94
N SER A 657 36.87 10.28 -18.13
CA SER A 657 35.93 11.33 -18.56
C SER A 657 34.51 10.82 -18.80
N SER A 658 34.30 9.50 -18.92
CA SER A 658 32.97 8.91 -19.05
C SER A 658 32.09 9.23 -17.83
N LEU A 659 32.72 9.31 -16.64
CA LEU A 659 32.10 9.51 -15.33
C LEU A 659 31.80 10.97 -14.99
N ASN A 660 32.17 11.92 -15.86
CA ASN A 660 31.97 13.36 -15.64
C ASN A 660 30.49 13.74 -15.37
N LEU A 661 29.55 13.07 -16.06
CA LEU A 661 28.13 13.27 -15.81
C LEU A 661 27.74 12.74 -14.41
N GLN A 662 28.26 11.58 -14.01
CA GLN A 662 27.99 10.99 -12.71
C GLN A 662 28.49 11.89 -11.57
N SER A 663 29.69 12.47 -11.71
CA SER A 663 30.23 13.45 -10.76
C SER A 663 29.35 14.70 -10.65
N ALA A 664 28.87 15.24 -11.78
CA ALA A 664 27.97 16.38 -11.79
C ALA A 664 26.62 16.05 -11.13
N VAL A 665 26.02 14.88 -11.44
CA VAL A 665 24.76 14.41 -10.86
C VAL A 665 24.88 14.26 -9.34
N ARG A 666 25.92 13.60 -8.84
CA ARG A 666 26.15 13.43 -7.38
C ARG A 666 26.37 14.78 -6.68
N THR A 667 27.06 15.71 -7.33
CA THR A 667 27.24 17.08 -6.80
C THR A 667 25.91 17.80 -6.65
N ILE A 668 25.03 17.70 -7.66
CA ILE A 668 23.71 18.33 -7.63
C ILE A 668 22.84 17.75 -6.49
N LEU A 669 22.91 16.44 -6.23
CA LEU A 669 22.23 15.80 -5.09
C LEU A 669 22.75 16.32 -3.73
N LEU A 670 24.05 16.60 -3.61
CA LEU A 670 24.63 17.18 -2.38
C LEU A 670 24.06 18.58 -2.09
N LEU A 671 23.76 19.35 -3.14
CA LEU A 671 23.11 20.66 -3.06
C LEU A 671 21.59 20.59 -2.77
N LYS A 672 21.12 19.44 -2.25
CA LYS A 672 19.73 19.19 -1.87
C LYS A 672 18.74 19.21 -3.03
N VAL A 673 19.18 19.05 -4.27
CA VAL A 673 18.28 18.90 -5.42
C VAL A 673 17.82 17.44 -5.51
N PRO A 674 16.52 17.13 -5.40
CA PRO A 674 16.05 15.75 -5.47
C PRO A 674 16.07 15.20 -6.92
N LEU A 675 16.03 13.88 -7.05
CA LEU A 675 15.86 13.21 -8.36
C LEU A 675 14.46 13.54 -8.92
N LEU A 676 14.39 14.08 -10.14
CA LEU A 676 13.13 14.50 -10.76
C LEU A 676 13.03 13.98 -12.20
N PRO A 677 12.16 12.98 -12.49
CA PRO A 677 11.42 12.15 -11.53
C PRO A 677 12.35 11.24 -10.71
N THR A 678 11.90 10.79 -9.52
CA THR A 678 12.62 9.79 -8.73
C THR A 678 12.17 8.39 -9.14
N SER A 679 12.91 7.79 -10.08
CA SER A 679 12.75 6.38 -10.46
C SER A 679 13.58 5.47 -9.55
N ASP A 680 13.08 4.26 -9.32
CA ASP A 680 13.77 3.17 -8.65
C ASP A 680 15.07 2.80 -9.38
N ALA A 681 15.06 2.83 -10.71
CA ALA A 681 16.25 2.71 -11.53
C ALA A 681 17.35 3.71 -11.16
N ALA A 682 17.00 5.00 -11.02
CA ALA A 682 17.96 6.06 -10.70
C ALA A 682 18.53 5.89 -9.29
N VAL A 683 17.65 5.57 -8.33
CA VAL A 683 18.03 5.33 -6.94
C VAL A 683 19.02 4.17 -6.84
N ARG A 684 18.74 3.03 -7.48
CA ARG A 684 19.63 1.85 -7.49
C ARG A 684 20.95 2.11 -8.22
N PHE A 685 20.91 2.76 -9.39
CA PHE A 685 22.13 3.07 -10.14
C PHE A 685 23.10 3.94 -9.34
N LEU A 686 22.56 4.92 -8.61
CA LEU A 686 23.33 5.82 -7.76
C LEU A 686 23.67 5.22 -6.38
N GLN A 687 23.17 4.02 -6.07
CA GLN A 687 23.30 3.29 -4.80
C GLN A 687 22.73 4.04 -3.59
N LEU A 688 21.72 4.89 -3.78
CA LEU A 688 21.12 5.65 -2.69
C LEU A 688 20.31 4.75 -1.74
N ASP A 689 19.72 3.66 -2.26
CA ASP A 689 19.02 2.63 -1.50
C ASP A 689 19.93 1.84 -0.55
N GLN A 690 21.23 1.79 -0.83
CA GLN A 690 22.23 1.14 0.02
C GLN A 690 22.82 2.08 1.08
N LEU A 691 22.42 3.35 1.08
CA LEU A 691 22.95 4.40 1.95
C LEU A 691 21.81 5.03 2.77
N PRO A 692 21.38 4.41 3.88
CA PRO A 692 20.30 4.93 4.72
C PRO A 692 20.52 6.37 5.21
N SER A 693 21.79 6.73 5.44
CA SER A 693 22.20 8.08 5.84
C SER A 693 21.85 9.14 4.80
N SER A 694 21.66 8.79 3.51
CA SER A 694 21.27 9.75 2.47
C SER A 694 19.82 10.25 2.56
N PHE A 695 19.02 9.63 3.44
CA PHE A 695 17.64 10.01 3.71
C PHE A 695 17.55 10.94 4.92
N ASP A 696 18.14 12.13 4.80
CA ASP A 696 18.13 13.22 5.78
C ASP A 696 17.28 14.43 5.32
N LEU A 697 17.00 14.53 4.02
CA LEU A 697 16.35 15.66 3.38
C LEU A 697 14.84 15.46 3.15
N VAL A 698 14.07 16.54 3.36
CA VAL A 698 12.64 16.57 3.06
C VAL A 698 12.37 16.70 1.57
N GLU A 699 13.28 17.33 0.82
CA GLU A 699 13.23 17.53 -0.63
C GLU A 699 13.07 16.20 -1.36
N SER A 700 13.76 15.16 -0.90
CA SER A 700 13.68 13.80 -1.45
C SER A 700 12.28 13.20 -1.31
N LEU A 701 11.59 13.42 -0.19
CA LEU A 701 10.20 12.96 0.01
C LEU A 701 9.20 13.80 -0.79
N LEU A 702 9.41 15.11 -0.82
CA LEU A 702 8.58 16.04 -1.57
C LEU A 702 8.60 15.76 -3.07
N ALA A 703 9.64 15.10 -3.59
CA ALA A 703 9.74 14.69 -5.00
C ALA A 703 8.53 13.87 -5.49
N ALA A 704 7.79 13.22 -4.59
CA ALA A 704 6.51 12.57 -4.92
C ALA A 704 5.43 13.54 -5.42
N LEU A 705 5.54 14.83 -5.14
CA LEU A 705 4.64 15.88 -5.64
C LEU A 705 5.04 16.41 -7.02
N TYR A 706 6.10 15.88 -7.62
CA TYR A 706 6.49 16.26 -8.98
C TYR A 706 5.43 15.78 -10.00
N PRO A 707 4.92 16.66 -10.88
CA PRO A 707 3.91 16.31 -11.88
C PRO A 707 4.46 15.32 -12.92
N SER A 708 4.08 14.05 -12.82
CA SER A 708 4.27 13.05 -13.86
C SER A 708 2.94 12.53 -14.42
N GLY A 709 2.83 12.48 -15.76
CA GLY A 709 1.71 11.85 -16.44
C GLY A 709 0.36 12.56 -16.29
N LEU A 710 -0.71 11.79 -16.11
CA LEU A 710 -2.10 12.26 -15.96
C LEU A 710 -2.56 12.42 -14.51
N VAL A 711 -1.80 11.93 -13.52
CA VAL A 711 -2.17 12.02 -12.10
C VAL A 711 -2.16 13.51 -11.68
N PRO A 712 -3.29 14.06 -11.21
CA PRO A 712 -3.36 15.45 -10.79
C PRO A 712 -2.44 15.70 -9.60
N VAL A 713 -1.70 16.81 -9.62
CA VAL A 713 -0.91 17.29 -8.46
C VAL A 713 -1.80 18.03 -7.46
N LYS A 714 -3.13 17.96 -7.62
CA LYS A 714 -4.10 18.35 -6.59
C LYS A 714 -4.11 17.29 -5.51
N PHE A 715 -2.96 17.18 -4.88
CA PHE A 715 -2.73 16.35 -3.74
C PHE A 715 -3.45 17.02 -2.57
N ASP A 716 -4.27 16.28 -1.82
CA ASP A 716 -4.67 16.74 -0.48
C ASP A 716 -3.40 16.71 0.37
N SER A 717 -2.65 17.82 0.36
CA SER A 717 -1.39 18.12 1.06
C SER A 717 -1.31 17.65 2.51
N HIS A 718 -2.45 17.26 3.05
CA HIS A 718 -2.67 16.70 4.35
C HIS A 718 -1.70 15.58 4.75
N PHE A 719 -1.35 14.63 3.89
CA PHE A 719 -0.51 13.51 4.36
C PHE A 719 0.94 13.90 4.66
N LEU A 720 1.51 14.91 3.97
CA LEU A 720 2.85 15.45 4.26
C LEU A 720 2.80 16.70 5.13
N LYS A 721 1.67 16.96 5.79
CA LYS A 721 1.52 18.11 6.69
C LYS A 721 2.60 18.06 7.78
N GLY A 722 3.23 19.22 8.04
CA GLY A 722 4.30 19.37 9.01
C GLY A 722 5.69 18.90 8.54
N ILE A 723 5.85 18.46 7.28
CA ILE A 723 7.17 18.04 6.77
C ILE A 723 8.17 19.20 6.70
N THR A 724 7.69 20.43 6.50
CA THR A 724 8.51 21.64 6.39
C THR A 724 9.24 22.01 7.68
N GLU A 725 8.77 21.54 8.84
CA GLU A 725 9.45 21.72 10.12
C GLU A 725 10.80 20.98 10.17
N LEU A 726 10.99 19.99 9.28
CA LEU A 726 12.18 19.17 9.20
C LEU A 726 13.22 19.69 8.19
N THR A 727 13.06 20.89 7.62
CA THR A 727 14.08 21.48 6.74
C THR A 727 15.36 21.82 7.51
N CYS A 728 16.53 21.60 6.91
CA CYS A 728 17.85 21.96 7.49
C CYS A 728 18.53 23.03 6.63
N GLY A 729 19.45 23.82 7.18
CA GLY A 729 20.26 24.79 6.42
C GLY A 729 21.38 24.14 5.60
N PRO A 730 21.94 24.81 4.58
CA PRO A 730 21.29 25.84 3.77
C PRO A 730 20.06 25.29 3.03
N GLN A 731 19.06 26.11 2.70
CA GLN A 731 17.81 25.64 2.09
C GLN A 731 17.16 26.66 1.15
N TYR A 732 16.30 26.18 0.25
CA TYR A 732 15.63 27.01 -0.76
C TYR A 732 14.08 26.92 -0.75
N LEU A 733 13.50 26.14 0.15
CA LEU A 733 12.05 25.90 0.24
C LEU A 733 11.34 27.04 0.98
N LEU A 734 11.75 27.35 2.20
CA LEU A 734 11.10 28.34 3.09
C LEU A 734 11.60 29.76 2.81
N GLU A 735 10.74 30.75 3.05
CA GLU A 735 11.08 32.18 3.00
C GLU A 735 11.93 32.57 4.22
N LYS A 736 13.24 32.41 4.06
CA LYS A 736 14.29 32.76 5.02
C LYS A 736 15.40 33.53 4.29
N LEU A 737 16.26 34.19 5.06
CA LEU A 737 17.50 34.80 4.56
C LEU A 737 18.35 33.79 3.79
N CYS A 738 19.15 34.29 2.85
CA CYS A 738 20.06 33.51 1.99
C CYS A 738 19.40 32.47 1.06
N ARG A 739 18.06 32.43 0.98
CA ARG A 739 17.31 31.53 0.10
C ARG A 739 17.64 31.76 -1.38
N THR A 740 17.67 33.03 -1.80
CA THR A 740 17.86 33.41 -3.21
C THR A 740 19.30 33.15 -3.65
N GLU A 741 20.25 33.47 -2.76
CA GLU A 741 21.69 33.27 -2.90
C GLU A 741 22.00 31.78 -3.09
N PHE A 742 21.37 30.91 -2.29
CA PHE A 742 21.54 29.47 -2.42
C PHE A 742 20.91 28.91 -3.71
N LEU A 743 19.72 29.38 -4.12
CA LEU A 743 19.13 29.03 -5.42
C LEU A 743 20.01 29.47 -6.59
N ASN A 744 20.61 30.66 -6.51
CA ASN A 744 21.53 31.17 -7.52
C ASN A 744 22.81 30.32 -7.58
N LEU A 745 23.34 29.84 -6.45
CA LEU A 745 24.46 28.89 -6.44
C LEU A 745 24.11 27.61 -7.20
N ILE A 746 22.96 27.00 -6.88
CA ILE A 746 22.48 25.77 -7.55
C ILE A 746 22.38 25.99 -9.06
N HIS A 747 21.75 27.10 -9.46
CA HIS A 747 21.62 27.48 -10.86
C HIS A 747 22.98 27.62 -11.55
N ASN A 748 23.91 28.36 -10.94
CA ASN A 748 25.23 28.63 -11.49
C ASN A 748 26.08 27.35 -11.65
N ILE A 749 26.03 26.44 -10.66
CA ILE A 749 26.73 25.15 -10.72
C ILE A 749 26.17 24.30 -11.86
N ILE A 750 24.84 24.14 -11.92
CA ILE A 750 24.19 23.34 -12.97
C ILE A 750 24.47 23.93 -14.35
N GLU A 751 24.36 25.26 -14.48
CA GLU A 751 24.61 25.93 -15.75
C GLU A 751 26.05 25.71 -16.20
N ARG A 752 27.02 25.89 -15.29
CA ARG A 752 28.43 25.74 -15.62
C ARG A 752 28.81 24.29 -15.96
N CYS A 753 28.31 23.32 -15.19
CA CYS A 753 28.47 21.90 -15.53
C CYS A 753 27.88 21.59 -16.92
N GLY A 754 26.70 22.12 -17.23
CA GLY A 754 26.06 21.95 -18.53
C GLY A 754 26.88 22.54 -19.68
N GLN A 755 27.51 23.71 -19.49
CA GLN A 755 28.37 24.34 -20.50
C GLN A 755 29.67 23.58 -20.77
N LEU A 756 30.19 22.85 -19.78
CA LEU A 756 31.46 22.11 -19.90
C LEU A 756 31.27 20.66 -20.38
N LEU A 757 30.06 20.12 -20.26
CA LEU A 757 29.73 18.78 -20.76
C LEU A 757 29.37 18.80 -22.25
N HIS A 758 29.51 17.64 -22.89
CA HIS A 758 29.03 17.44 -24.26
C HIS A 758 27.52 17.77 -24.36
N PRO A 759 27.02 18.41 -25.44
CA PRO A 759 25.62 18.83 -25.55
C PRO A 759 24.59 17.75 -25.23
N SER A 760 24.83 16.49 -25.63
CA SER A 760 23.94 15.35 -25.34
C SER A 760 23.79 15.03 -23.84
N LYS A 761 24.81 15.34 -23.04
CA LYS A 761 24.83 15.20 -21.57
C LYS A 761 24.31 16.47 -20.90
N ALA A 762 24.64 17.64 -21.45
CA ALA A 762 24.20 18.94 -20.96
C ALA A 762 22.66 19.06 -20.93
N VAL A 763 21.97 18.52 -21.95
CA VAL A 763 20.50 18.48 -22.01
C VAL A 763 19.89 17.80 -20.78
N ILE A 764 20.55 16.79 -20.20
CA ILE A 764 20.07 16.10 -18.98
C ILE A 764 20.06 17.08 -17.80
N LEU A 765 21.18 17.78 -17.57
CA LEU A 765 21.33 18.72 -16.46
C LEU A 765 20.38 19.91 -16.60
N PHE A 766 20.25 20.47 -17.80
CA PHE A 766 19.34 21.58 -18.06
C PHE A 766 17.87 21.16 -17.91
N SER A 767 17.50 19.96 -18.37
CA SER A 767 16.17 19.41 -18.16
C SER A 767 15.90 19.25 -16.66
N TRP A 768 16.86 18.71 -15.91
CA TRP A 768 16.72 18.55 -14.45
C TRP A 768 16.56 19.88 -13.72
N TYR A 769 17.30 20.93 -14.09
CA TYR A 769 17.09 22.27 -13.52
C TYR A 769 15.69 22.84 -13.83
N ILE A 770 15.20 22.66 -15.06
CA ILE A 770 13.83 23.07 -15.40
C ILE A 770 12.81 22.28 -14.56
N ARG A 771 13.04 20.98 -14.35
CA ARG A 771 12.20 20.14 -13.48
C ARG A 771 12.24 20.58 -12.02
N LEU A 772 13.41 20.95 -11.48
CA LEU A 772 13.54 21.55 -10.15
C LEU A 772 12.69 22.82 -10.03
N CYS A 773 12.77 23.70 -11.01
CA CYS A 773 11.99 24.94 -11.00
C CYS A 773 10.47 24.68 -11.08
N ARG A 774 10.04 23.69 -11.87
CA ARG A 774 8.63 23.24 -11.93
C ARG A 774 8.19 22.57 -10.63
N PHE A 775 9.06 21.78 -10.02
CA PHE A 775 8.85 21.17 -8.71
C PHE A 775 8.58 22.23 -7.64
N LEU A 776 9.36 23.32 -7.59
CA LEU A 776 9.11 24.43 -6.68
C LEU A 776 7.73 25.09 -6.88
N MET A 777 7.24 25.14 -8.12
CA MET A 777 5.87 25.62 -8.39
C MET A 777 4.81 24.68 -7.81
N CYS A 778 5.04 23.36 -7.87
CA CYS A 778 4.10 22.37 -7.37
C CYS A 778 4.09 22.31 -5.85
N VAL A 779 5.27 22.30 -5.23
CA VAL A 779 5.42 22.30 -3.78
C VAL A 779 4.95 23.60 -3.15
N SER A 780 4.94 24.73 -3.89
CA SER A 780 4.35 25.98 -3.38
C SER A 780 2.84 25.94 -3.11
N ALA A 781 2.16 24.86 -3.53
CA ALA A 781 0.77 24.60 -3.15
C ALA A 781 0.63 24.03 -1.72
N LEU A 782 1.72 23.59 -1.08
CA LEU A 782 1.71 23.17 0.32
C LEU A 782 1.72 24.38 1.26
N ASP A 783 1.08 24.23 2.42
CA ASP A 783 1.10 25.25 3.47
C ASP A 783 2.55 25.61 3.88
N GLY A 784 2.87 26.89 3.84
CA GLY A 784 4.14 27.43 4.35
C GLY A 784 5.32 27.45 3.37
N ILE A 785 5.12 27.12 2.08
CA ILE A 785 6.19 27.18 1.05
C ILE A 785 5.84 28.24 -0.02
N PRO A 786 6.35 29.47 0.09
CA PRO A 786 6.09 30.49 -0.92
C PRO A 786 7.00 30.33 -2.15
N LEU A 787 6.49 30.68 -3.33
CA LEU A 787 7.28 30.64 -4.56
C LEU A 787 8.35 31.75 -4.57
N PRO A 788 9.60 31.51 -5.04
CA PRO A 788 10.62 32.55 -5.10
C PRO A 788 10.21 33.75 -5.97
N THR A 789 10.72 34.94 -5.63
CA THR A 789 10.47 36.17 -6.39
C THR A 789 10.97 36.05 -7.83
N ASN A 790 10.19 36.53 -8.80
CA ASN A 790 10.51 36.46 -10.24
C ASN A 790 10.71 35.04 -10.82
N HIS A 791 10.50 33.97 -10.04
CA HIS A 791 10.77 32.59 -10.43
C HIS A 791 10.20 32.21 -11.80
N LYS A 792 8.92 32.52 -12.01
CA LYS A 792 8.23 32.23 -13.29
C LYS A 792 8.88 32.94 -14.48
N LYS A 793 9.28 34.20 -14.32
CA LYS A 793 9.89 35.00 -15.37
C LYS A 793 11.30 34.51 -15.70
N SER A 794 12.12 34.24 -14.67
CA SER A 794 13.47 33.73 -14.82
C SER A 794 13.49 32.35 -15.48
N LEU A 795 12.58 31.46 -15.08
CA LEU A 795 12.44 30.13 -15.68
C LEU A 795 12.11 30.19 -17.18
N LYS A 796 11.12 31.00 -17.56
CA LYS A 796 10.79 31.21 -18.99
C LYS A 796 11.98 31.76 -19.77
N ALA A 797 12.68 32.75 -19.20
CA ALA A 797 13.84 33.36 -19.85
C ALA A 797 14.97 32.34 -20.05
N PHE A 798 15.23 31.50 -19.05
CA PHE A 798 16.23 30.44 -19.11
C PHE A 798 15.86 29.38 -20.15
N SER A 799 14.65 28.80 -20.10
CA SER A 799 14.19 27.79 -21.06
C SER A 799 14.21 28.29 -22.50
N LYS A 800 13.71 29.52 -22.74
CA LYS A 800 13.76 30.16 -24.06
C LYS A 800 15.18 30.49 -24.49
N GLY A 801 16.05 30.87 -23.54
CA GLY A 801 17.46 31.16 -23.77
C GLY A 801 18.24 29.94 -24.26
N LEU A 802 17.98 28.76 -23.67
CA LEU A 802 18.58 27.50 -24.13
C LEU A 802 18.22 27.19 -25.58
N LEU A 803 16.93 27.26 -25.94
CA LEU A 803 16.45 26.95 -27.31
C LEU A 803 16.96 27.94 -28.38
N LYS A 804 17.46 29.12 -27.99
CA LYS A 804 18.10 30.06 -28.92
C LYS A 804 19.53 29.65 -29.29
N LYS A 805 20.23 28.93 -28.40
CA LYS A 805 21.60 28.47 -28.64
C LYS A 805 21.60 27.45 -29.79
N PRO A 806 22.57 27.52 -30.73
CA PRO A 806 22.58 26.67 -31.92
C PRO A 806 22.65 25.18 -31.57
N GLU A 807 23.38 24.82 -30.51
CA GLU A 807 23.57 23.45 -30.03
C GLU A 807 22.29 22.79 -29.52
N PHE A 808 21.31 23.57 -29.06
CA PHE A 808 20.09 23.08 -28.41
C PHE A 808 18.82 23.41 -29.20
N ARG A 809 18.94 24.06 -30.35
CA ARG A 809 17.81 24.55 -31.15
C ARG A 809 16.89 23.42 -31.63
N ASP A 810 17.44 22.23 -31.85
CA ASP A 810 16.71 21.07 -32.38
C ASP A 810 16.49 19.98 -31.31
N GLU A 811 16.74 20.29 -30.04
CA GLU A 811 16.62 19.35 -28.90
C GLU A 811 15.18 19.29 -28.37
N LEU A 812 14.47 18.24 -28.79
CA LEU A 812 13.05 18.01 -28.50
C LEU A 812 12.74 17.85 -27.00
N CYS A 813 13.69 17.34 -26.20
CA CYS A 813 13.55 17.23 -24.75
C CYS A 813 13.38 18.60 -24.09
N LEU A 814 14.15 19.62 -24.51
CA LEU A 814 14.07 20.97 -23.94
C LEU A 814 12.78 21.69 -24.36
N TYR A 815 12.28 21.44 -25.57
CA TYR A 815 10.95 21.90 -25.98
C TYR A 815 9.85 21.32 -25.11
N SER A 816 9.93 20.02 -24.80
CA SER A 816 8.98 19.35 -23.93
C SER A 816 8.97 20.00 -22.54
N GLU A 817 10.14 20.15 -21.92
CA GLU A 817 10.23 20.77 -20.60
C GLU A 817 9.75 22.23 -20.62
N TYR A 818 10.09 23.04 -21.63
CA TYR A 818 9.61 24.42 -21.76
C TYR A 818 8.09 24.50 -21.94
N ALA A 819 7.48 23.59 -22.69
CA ALA A 819 6.04 23.55 -22.80
C ALA A 819 5.36 23.16 -21.49
N LEU A 820 5.94 22.22 -20.74
CA LEU A 820 5.43 21.83 -19.41
C LEU A 820 5.55 22.99 -18.41
N VAL A 821 6.59 23.84 -18.52
CA VAL A 821 6.69 25.10 -17.78
C VAL A 821 5.48 26.01 -18.05
N GLU A 822 5.14 26.25 -19.31
CA GLU A 822 3.97 27.09 -19.67
C GLU A 822 2.65 26.49 -19.17
N ARG A 823 2.51 25.17 -19.25
CA ARG A 823 1.34 24.44 -18.73
C ARG A 823 1.19 24.64 -17.22
N ASP A 824 2.25 24.42 -16.46
CA ASP A 824 2.23 24.50 -15.00
C ASP A 824 2.05 25.96 -14.51
N MET A 825 2.29 26.96 -15.38
CA MET A 825 1.95 28.37 -15.13
C MET A 825 0.49 28.72 -15.44
N GLY A 826 -0.29 27.81 -16.02
CA GLY A 826 -1.67 28.04 -16.45
C GLY A 826 -1.83 28.52 -17.90
N ASN A 827 -0.74 28.64 -18.68
CA ASN A 827 -0.78 29.11 -20.07
C ASN A 827 -0.91 27.94 -21.05
N LEU A 828 -2.09 27.31 -21.06
CA LEU A 828 -2.34 26.10 -21.85
C LEU A 828 -2.11 26.28 -23.36
N ASP A 829 -2.61 27.37 -23.96
CA ASP A 829 -2.45 27.61 -25.40
C ASP A 829 -0.99 27.79 -25.81
N SER A 830 -0.20 28.46 -24.96
CA SER A 830 1.24 28.64 -25.19
C SER A 830 1.98 27.31 -25.11
N SER A 831 1.64 26.47 -24.13
CA SER A 831 2.19 25.12 -23.99
C SER A 831 1.91 24.26 -25.23
N LEU A 832 0.65 24.20 -25.67
CA LEU A 832 0.24 23.45 -26.85
C LEU A 832 0.93 23.97 -28.12
N HIS A 833 1.03 25.30 -28.29
CA HIS A 833 1.73 25.90 -29.43
C HIS A 833 3.22 25.51 -29.46
N ILE A 834 3.92 25.53 -28.32
CA ILE A 834 5.34 25.14 -28.24
C ILE A 834 5.51 23.67 -28.64
N LEU A 835 4.69 22.77 -28.10
CA LEU A 835 4.75 21.34 -28.43
C LEU A 835 4.39 21.07 -29.90
N GLN A 836 3.37 21.73 -30.45
CA GLN A 836 3.01 21.63 -31.87
C GLN A 836 4.12 22.16 -32.77
N THR A 837 4.82 23.21 -32.35
CA THR A 837 5.99 23.72 -33.08
C THR A 837 7.11 22.68 -33.06
N ALA A 838 7.40 22.09 -31.89
CA ALA A 838 8.43 21.06 -31.75
C ALA A 838 8.11 19.80 -32.57
N ALA A 839 6.84 19.37 -32.62
CA ALA A 839 6.38 18.27 -33.45
C ALA A 839 6.54 18.55 -34.96
N LYS A 840 6.51 19.82 -35.39
CA LYS A 840 6.72 20.21 -36.79
C LYS A 840 8.20 20.35 -37.17
N LEU A 841 9.10 20.60 -36.22
CA LEU A 841 10.54 20.76 -36.47
C LEU A 841 11.16 19.50 -37.09
N ARG A 842 10.66 18.33 -36.71
CA ARG A 842 11.08 17.05 -37.29
C ARG A 842 9.86 16.36 -37.91
N LYS A 843 9.94 15.99 -39.19
CA LYS A 843 8.94 15.08 -39.80
C LYS A 843 9.01 13.73 -39.07
N TYR A 844 7.93 12.95 -39.09
CA TYR A 844 7.81 11.62 -38.48
C TYR A 844 9.16 10.88 -38.41
N MET A 845 9.65 10.70 -37.18
CA MET A 845 10.88 9.96 -36.90
C MET A 845 10.51 8.66 -36.19
N PRO A 846 10.49 7.51 -36.89
CA PRO A 846 10.39 6.23 -36.20
C PRO A 846 11.59 6.07 -35.25
N ASP A 847 11.39 5.40 -34.13
CA ASP A 847 12.44 5.09 -33.15
C ASP A 847 13.04 6.28 -32.38
N ASN A 848 12.31 7.41 -32.29
CA ASN A 848 12.74 8.56 -31.49
C ASN A 848 11.87 8.76 -30.22
N ALA A 849 12.50 8.59 -29.05
CA ALA A 849 11.85 8.75 -27.75
C ALA A 849 11.30 10.15 -27.52
N ALA A 850 12.10 11.19 -27.81
CA ALA A 850 11.72 12.58 -27.57
C ALA A 850 10.57 13.03 -28.49
N TYR A 851 10.53 12.54 -29.73
CA TYR A 851 9.42 12.82 -30.67
C TYR A 851 8.10 12.19 -30.18
N SER A 852 8.14 10.94 -29.70
CA SER A 852 6.98 10.28 -29.09
C SER A 852 6.56 10.98 -27.79
N GLY A 853 7.54 11.38 -26.97
CA GLY A 853 7.31 12.14 -25.73
C GLY A 853 6.63 13.48 -25.95
N ILE A 854 6.91 14.20 -27.05
CA ILE A 854 6.18 15.43 -27.41
C ILE A 854 4.69 15.15 -27.65
N HIS A 855 4.37 14.08 -28.40
CA HIS A 855 2.99 13.72 -28.70
C HIS A 855 2.25 13.24 -27.45
N ARG A 856 2.94 12.48 -26.59
CA ARG A 856 2.45 12.12 -25.27
C ARG A 856 2.12 13.37 -24.44
N ASN A 857 3.05 14.32 -24.33
CA ASN A 857 2.85 15.55 -23.57
C ASN A 857 1.72 16.43 -24.12
N LEU A 858 1.53 16.46 -25.45
CA LEU A 858 0.39 17.13 -26.09
C LEU A 858 -0.94 16.53 -25.63
N VAL A 859 -1.05 15.20 -25.71
CA VAL A 859 -2.25 14.45 -25.31
C VAL A 859 -2.52 14.63 -23.82
N GLU A 860 -1.50 14.45 -22.98
CA GLU A 860 -1.63 14.62 -21.53
C GLU A 860 -2.06 16.04 -21.15
N THR A 861 -1.52 17.07 -21.81
CA THR A 861 -1.89 18.47 -21.56
C THR A 861 -3.35 18.74 -21.91
N LEU A 862 -3.84 18.21 -23.04
CA LEU A 862 -5.24 18.32 -23.44
C LEU A 862 -6.19 17.59 -22.49
N LEU A 863 -5.85 16.36 -22.12
CA LEU A 863 -6.69 15.52 -21.25
C LEU A 863 -6.72 16.03 -19.80
N ARG A 864 -5.63 16.62 -19.29
CA ARG A 864 -5.62 17.26 -17.97
C ARG A 864 -6.44 18.54 -17.92
N ALA A 865 -6.48 19.28 -19.02
CA ALA A 865 -7.24 20.54 -19.10
C ALA A 865 -8.75 20.29 -19.17
N ASP A 866 -9.19 19.46 -20.12
CA ASP A 866 -10.59 19.06 -20.25
C ASP A 866 -10.67 17.73 -21.03
N PRO A 867 -10.88 16.60 -20.33
CA PRO A 867 -10.84 15.28 -20.96
C PRO A 867 -12.04 15.00 -21.87
N ILE A 868 -13.17 15.70 -21.67
CA ILE A 868 -14.38 15.50 -22.46
C ILE A 868 -14.28 16.33 -23.74
N ASN A 869 -14.04 17.64 -23.62
CA ASN A 869 -14.08 18.54 -24.76
C ASN A 869 -12.82 18.44 -25.65
N ASN A 870 -11.68 18.05 -25.10
CA ASN A 870 -10.45 17.89 -25.88
C ASN A 870 -10.21 16.47 -26.40
N ARG A 871 -11.15 15.54 -26.19
CA ARG A 871 -11.01 14.13 -26.62
C ARG A 871 -10.66 13.99 -28.10
N GLN A 872 -11.39 14.69 -28.98
CA GLN A 872 -11.15 14.63 -30.43
C GLN A 872 -9.81 15.24 -30.80
N LYS A 873 -9.45 16.40 -30.23
CA LYS A 873 -8.15 17.04 -30.47
C LYS A 873 -6.99 16.13 -30.06
N ALA A 874 -7.11 15.42 -28.93
CA ALA A 874 -6.11 14.46 -28.49
C ALA A 874 -5.98 13.28 -29.45
N LEU A 875 -7.10 12.78 -29.98
CA LEU A 875 -7.11 11.73 -30.99
C LEU A 875 -6.44 12.18 -32.30
N ASP A 876 -6.75 13.39 -32.77
CA ASP A 876 -6.15 13.96 -33.99
C ASP A 876 -4.62 14.07 -33.87
N ILE A 877 -4.10 14.41 -32.68
CA ILE A 877 -2.66 14.47 -32.41
C ILE A 877 -2.02 13.08 -32.51
N LEU A 878 -2.69 12.03 -32.00
CA LEU A 878 -2.19 10.65 -32.10
C LEU A 878 -2.26 10.10 -33.53
N CYS A 879 -3.30 10.45 -34.29
CA CYS A 879 -3.35 10.13 -35.73
C CYS A 879 -2.20 10.82 -36.49
N ASN A 880 -1.91 12.08 -36.17
CA ASN A 880 -0.80 12.82 -36.76
C ASN A 880 0.58 12.21 -36.42
N LEU A 881 0.76 11.62 -35.23
CA LEU A 881 1.99 10.91 -34.86
C LEU A 881 2.34 9.83 -35.90
N VAL A 882 1.35 9.09 -36.38
CA VAL A 882 1.52 8.04 -37.41
C VAL A 882 1.22 8.54 -38.84
N SER A 883 1.23 9.87 -39.04
CA SER A 883 1.05 10.54 -40.33
C SER A 883 -0.24 10.11 -41.05
N THR A 884 -1.37 10.14 -40.36
CA THR A 884 -2.71 9.90 -40.94
C THR A 884 -3.75 10.77 -40.25
N SER A 885 -4.89 11.00 -40.92
CA SER A 885 -6.07 11.64 -40.32
C SER A 885 -7.20 10.64 -40.06
N ASP A 886 -7.15 9.45 -40.65
CA ASP A 886 -8.15 8.40 -40.46
C ASP A 886 -7.81 7.51 -39.25
N VAL A 887 -8.79 7.32 -38.37
CA VAL A 887 -8.64 6.58 -37.11
C VAL A 887 -8.39 5.09 -37.37
N ASN A 888 -9.02 4.49 -38.38
CA ASN A 888 -8.83 3.06 -38.68
C ASN A 888 -7.43 2.82 -39.25
N SER A 889 -6.99 3.65 -40.20
CA SER A 889 -5.62 3.65 -40.70
C SER A 889 -4.60 3.90 -39.58
N ALA A 890 -4.89 4.80 -38.63
CA ALA A 890 -4.03 5.02 -37.47
C ALA A 890 -3.90 3.77 -36.61
N ALA A 891 -5.01 3.07 -36.35
CA ALA A 891 -5.01 1.84 -35.55
C ALA A 891 -4.12 0.75 -36.17
N GLU A 892 -4.21 0.55 -37.49
CA GLU A 892 -3.35 -0.40 -38.22
C GLU A 892 -1.86 -0.02 -38.12
N LYS A 893 -1.52 1.26 -38.30
CA LYS A 893 -0.15 1.76 -38.20
C LYS A 893 0.43 1.63 -36.80
N PHE A 894 -0.34 1.99 -35.77
CA PHE A 894 0.06 1.81 -34.37
C PHE A 894 0.32 0.34 -34.05
N HIS A 895 -0.56 -0.56 -34.52
CA HIS A 895 -0.41 -1.99 -34.34
C HIS A 895 0.84 -2.53 -35.03
N HIS A 896 1.04 -2.21 -36.30
CA HIS A 896 2.21 -2.63 -37.08
C HIS A 896 3.53 -2.16 -36.44
N ALA A 897 3.64 -0.86 -36.14
CA ALA A 897 4.85 -0.30 -35.54
C ALA A 897 5.13 -0.87 -34.14
N SER A 898 4.10 -1.19 -33.36
CA SER A 898 4.28 -1.85 -32.06
C SER A 898 4.80 -3.28 -32.21
N ILE A 899 4.33 -4.04 -33.21
CA ILE A 899 4.84 -5.39 -33.50
C ILE A 899 6.28 -5.34 -33.97
N GLU A 900 6.58 -4.47 -34.95
CA GLU A 900 7.93 -4.29 -35.49
C GLU A 900 8.92 -3.94 -34.39
N MET A 901 8.53 -3.03 -33.49
CA MET A 901 9.33 -2.64 -32.35
C MET A 901 9.62 -3.80 -31.38
N MET A 902 8.59 -4.60 -31.05
CA MET A 902 8.77 -5.76 -30.18
C MET A 902 9.71 -6.81 -30.80
N LEU A 903 9.56 -7.09 -32.10
CA LEU A 903 10.45 -7.98 -32.83
C LEU A 903 11.89 -7.47 -32.87
N LYS A 904 12.07 -6.15 -32.99
CA LYS A 904 13.40 -5.52 -32.94
C LYS A 904 14.06 -5.70 -31.57
N LEU A 905 13.31 -5.49 -30.49
CA LEU A 905 13.81 -5.68 -29.12
C LEU A 905 14.23 -7.14 -28.85
N GLU A 906 13.44 -8.11 -29.31
CA GLU A 906 13.77 -9.54 -29.20
C GLU A 906 15.03 -9.89 -30.02
N LYS A 907 15.16 -9.35 -31.23
CA LYS A 907 16.29 -9.64 -32.13
C LYS A 907 17.60 -8.99 -31.68
N GLU A 908 17.53 -7.75 -31.15
CA GLU A 908 18.71 -6.97 -30.78
C GLU A 908 19.20 -7.25 -29.34
N GLY A 909 18.40 -7.94 -28.52
CA GLY A 909 18.79 -8.33 -27.15
C GLY A 909 18.98 -7.15 -26.19
N ILE A 910 18.50 -5.95 -26.55
CA ILE A 910 18.64 -4.70 -25.77
C ILE A 910 18.06 -4.85 -24.35
N VAL A 911 17.03 -5.68 -24.18
CA VAL A 911 16.39 -5.93 -22.88
C VAL A 911 17.38 -6.49 -21.85
N CYS A 912 18.39 -7.23 -22.30
CA CYS A 912 19.42 -7.86 -21.48
C CYS A 912 20.68 -7.00 -21.29
N THR A 913 20.81 -5.85 -21.97
CA THR A 913 21.99 -5.01 -21.84
C THR A 913 21.98 -4.26 -20.52
N LYS A 914 23.15 -4.07 -19.92
CA LYS A 914 23.32 -3.30 -18.70
C LYS A 914 23.02 -1.82 -18.97
N TRP A 915 22.26 -1.18 -18.09
CA TRP A 915 21.94 0.24 -18.20
C TRP A 915 23.14 1.16 -17.88
N GLU A 916 23.18 2.31 -18.53
CA GLU A 916 24.06 3.43 -18.18
C GLU A 916 23.28 4.57 -17.51
N LEU A 917 24.00 5.53 -16.92
CA LEU A 917 23.38 6.68 -16.24
C LEU A 917 22.47 7.49 -17.17
N GLU A 918 22.84 7.62 -18.46
CA GLU A 918 22.04 8.35 -19.42
C GLU A 918 20.71 7.67 -19.72
N ASP A 919 20.69 6.33 -19.76
CA ASP A 919 19.48 5.54 -20.03
C ASP A 919 18.43 5.75 -18.93
N VAL A 920 18.89 5.88 -17.69
CA VAL A 920 18.03 6.01 -16.51
C VAL A 920 17.50 7.45 -16.32
N LEU A 921 18.21 8.45 -16.85
CA LEU A 921 17.82 9.87 -16.75
C LEU A 921 17.06 10.40 -17.98
N LYS A 922 17.06 9.67 -19.10
CA LYS A 922 16.35 10.01 -20.34
C LYS A 922 15.19 9.04 -20.59
N PRO A 923 14.06 9.49 -21.17
CA PRO A 923 12.95 8.60 -21.49
C PRO A 923 13.33 7.59 -22.58
N HIS A 924 12.92 6.33 -22.40
CA HIS A 924 13.11 5.27 -23.40
C HIS A 924 12.05 5.32 -24.48
N TYR A 925 12.44 5.06 -25.74
CA TYR A 925 11.51 5.08 -26.86
C TYR A 925 10.33 4.12 -26.68
N LEU A 926 10.57 2.90 -26.16
CA LEU A 926 9.49 1.93 -25.94
C LEU A 926 8.44 2.44 -24.97
N VAL A 927 8.88 3.11 -23.90
CA VAL A 927 7.99 3.64 -22.88
C VAL A 927 7.13 4.74 -23.50
N GLU A 928 7.75 5.69 -24.19
CA GLU A 928 7.03 6.82 -24.82
C GLU A 928 6.09 6.37 -25.96
N TRP A 929 6.52 5.43 -26.80
CA TRP A 929 5.68 4.86 -27.86
C TRP A 929 4.49 4.10 -27.29
N THR A 930 4.74 3.24 -26.30
CA THR A 930 3.69 2.45 -25.63
C THR A 930 2.69 3.38 -24.95
N ALA A 931 3.13 4.49 -24.35
CA ALA A 931 2.23 5.51 -23.79
C ALA A 931 1.30 6.10 -24.86
N CYS A 932 1.84 6.52 -26.01
CA CYS A 932 1.04 7.07 -27.11
C CYS A 932 0.01 6.07 -27.65
N HIS A 933 0.42 4.82 -27.88
CA HIS A 933 -0.50 3.77 -28.35
C HIS A 933 -1.54 3.41 -27.27
N ALA A 934 -1.15 3.33 -26.01
CA ALA A 934 -2.07 3.10 -24.91
C ALA A 934 -3.11 4.23 -24.79
N PHE A 935 -2.71 5.50 -24.96
CA PHE A 935 -3.66 6.62 -25.04
C PHE A 935 -4.56 6.55 -26.27
N PHE A 936 -4.05 6.13 -27.43
CA PHE A 936 -4.88 5.92 -28.61
C PHE A 936 -5.99 4.89 -28.34
N LEU A 937 -5.65 3.76 -27.70
CA LEU A 937 -6.61 2.74 -27.31
C LEU A 937 -7.60 3.24 -26.24
N LEU A 938 -7.15 4.07 -25.30
CA LEU A 938 -8.01 4.71 -24.30
C LEU A 938 -9.06 5.63 -24.96
N LEU A 939 -8.67 6.35 -26.01
CA LEU A 939 -9.54 7.31 -26.72
C LEU A 939 -10.43 6.66 -27.80
N THR A 940 -10.06 5.50 -28.32
CA THR A 940 -10.83 4.84 -29.40
C THR A 940 -11.61 3.62 -28.92
N GLN A 941 -11.12 2.93 -27.88
CA GLN A 941 -11.69 1.68 -27.38
C GLN A 941 -12.08 1.83 -25.90
N THR A 942 -11.41 1.08 -25.01
CA THR A 942 -11.71 1.04 -23.58
C THR A 942 -10.41 1.16 -22.76
N VAL A 943 -10.53 1.59 -21.51
CA VAL A 943 -9.40 1.57 -20.56
C VAL A 943 -8.79 0.18 -20.43
N TRP A 944 -9.61 -0.87 -20.52
CA TRP A 944 -9.17 -2.26 -20.41
C TRP A 944 -8.37 -2.72 -21.63
N ALA A 945 -8.73 -2.28 -22.83
CA ALA A 945 -7.94 -2.53 -24.03
C ALA A 945 -6.57 -1.84 -23.96
N SER A 946 -6.56 -0.60 -23.45
CA SER A 946 -5.33 0.16 -23.19
C SER A 946 -4.45 -0.53 -22.14
N ALA A 947 -5.01 -0.90 -21.00
CA ALA A 947 -4.31 -1.60 -19.92
C ALA A 947 -3.78 -2.96 -20.38
N ALA A 948 -4.59 -3.77 -21.06
CA ALA A 948 -4.19 -5.08 -21.56
C ALA A 948 -3.06 -4.99 -22.60
N PHE A 949 -3.01 -3.91 -23.39
CA PHE A 949 -1.90 -3.67 -24.30
C PHE A 949 -0.59 -3.43 -23.52
N VAL A 950 -0.61 -2.57 -22.51
CA VAL A 950 0.57 -2.31 -21.66
C VAL A 950 1.00 -3.57 -20.90
N GLU A 951 0.05 -4.33 -20.34
CA GLU A 951 0.32 -5.61 -19.66
C GLU A 951 0.93 -6.64 -20.62
N LYS A 952 0.43 -6.75 -21.85
CA LYS A 952 1.02 -7.65 -22.88
C LYS A 952 2.47 -7.27 -23.20
N THR A 953 2.76 -5.97 -23.28
CA THR A 953 4.14 -5.47 -23.50
C THR A 953 5.03 -5.80 -22.30
N LEU A 954 4.53 -5.61 -21.07
CA LEU A 954 5.23 -6.01 -19.84
C LEU A 954 5.54 -7.51 -19.85
N ASP A 955 4.54 -8.35 -20.13
CA ASP A 955 4.68 -9.81 -20.10
C ASP A 955 5.65 -10.37 -21.15
N ALA A 956 6.00 -9.59 -22.19
CA ALA A 956 7.00 -9.97 -23.18
C ALA A 956 8.43 -9.61 -22.73
N ILE A 957 8.59 -8.56 -21.93
CA ILE A 957 9.88 -8.02 -21.50
C ILE A 957 10.32 -8.59 -20.15
N LEU A 958 9.37 -8.74 -19.20
CA LEU A 958 9.61 -9.19 -17.83
C LEU A 958 10.46 -10.47 -17.75
N PRO A 959 10.23 -11.52 -18.57
CA PRO A 959 11.00 -12.77 -18.48
C PRO A 959 12.49 -12.60 -18.81
N GLN A 960 12.84 -11.56 -19.58
CA GLN A 960 14.22 -11.28 -20.02
C GLN A 960 14.88 -10.19 -19.17
N ALA A 961 14.10 -9.41 -18.40
CA ALA A 961 14.60 -8.31 -17.60
C ALA A 961 15.31 -8.79 -16.33
N LYS A 962 16.49 -8.24 -16.05
CA LYS A 962 17.25 -8.46 -14.80
C LYS A 962 17.41 -7.12 -14.06
N PRO A 963 17.68 -7.10 -12.73
CA PRO A 963 17.66 -5.87 -11.93
C PRO A 963 18.55 -4.70 -12.41
N GLU A 964 19.60 -4.97 -13.20
CA GLU A 964 20.53 -3.96 -13.73
C GLU A 964 20.45 -3.80 -15.26
N THR A 965 19.39 -4.31 -15.90
CA THR A 965 19.24 -4.24 -17.37
C THR A 965 18.26 -3.16 -17.81
N ILE A 966 18.42 -2.69 -19.04
CA ILE A 966 17.52 -1.71 -19.67
C ILE A 966 16.07 -2.22 -19.63
N GLY A 967 15.86 -3.53 -19.77
CA GLY A 967 14.55 -4.17 -19.63
C GLY A 967 13.80 -3.82 -18.35
N MET A 968 14.49 -3.77 -17.21
CA MET A 968 13.87 -3.50 -15.92
C MET A 968 13.45 -2.04 -15.79
N TYR A 969 14.28 -1.12 -16.29
CA TYR A 969 13.92 0.30 -16.41
C TYR A 969 12.72 0.53 -17.35
N ILE A 970 12.66 -0.18 -18.48
CA ILE A 970 11.51 -0.11 -19.38
C ILE A 970 10.24 -0.58 -18.65
N CYS A 971 10.32 -1.70 -17.93
CA CYS A 971 9.20 -2.22 -17.14
C CYS A 971 8.72 -1.20 -16.10
N GLU A 972 9.62 -0.49 -15.44
CA GLU A 972 9.29 0.59 -14.50
C GLU A 972 8.41 1.66 -15.17
N GLY A 973 8.88 2.20 -16.32
CA GLY A 973 8.13 3.22 -17.07
C GLY A 973 6.78 2.71 -17.60
N LEU A 974 6.68 1.43 -17.96
CA LEU A 974 5.41 0.82 -18.38
C LEU A 974 4.40 0.70 -17.23
N TYR A 975 4.86 0.35 -16.02
CA TYR A 975 3.98 0.37 -14.84
C TYR A 975 3.53 1.79 -14.49
N GLU A 976 4.39 2.80 -14.61
CA GLU A 976 3.98 4.20 -14.43
C GLU A 976 2.87 4.60 -15.41
N ILE A 977 2.99 4.22 -16.70
CA ILE A 977 1.95 4.47 -17.71
C ILE A 977 0.65 3.78 -17.34
N LEU A 978 0.72 2.49 -16.97
CA LEU A 978 -0.46 1.70 -16.60
C LEU A 978 -1.19 2.31 -15.39
N ILE A 979 -0.42 2.69 -14.35
CA ILE A 979 -0.94 3.37 -13.16
C ILE A 979 -1.56 4.72 -13.52
N ASN A 980 -0.90 5.53 -14.35
CA ASN A 980 -1.41 6.83 -14.79
C ASN A 980 -2.76 6.70 -15.53
N ILE A 981 -2.88 5.74 -16.45
CA ILE A 981 -4.10 5.49 -17.24
C ILE A 981 -5.25 5.02 -16.34
N LEU A 982 -4.98 4.06 -15.46
CA LEU A 982 -5.98 3.51 -14.55
C LEU A 982 -6.41 4.54 -13.49
N HIS A 983 -5.48 5.31 -12.94
CA HIS A 983 -5.78 6.40 -12.02
C HIS A 983 -6.66 7.45 -12.71
N PHE A 984 -6.27 7.89 -13.90
CA PHE A 984 -7.06 8.83 -14.70
C PHE A 984 -8.48 8.30 -14.94
N HIS A 985 -8.62 7.02 -15.31
CA HIS A 985 -9.93 6.40 -15.45
C HIS A 985 -10.73 6.42 -14.14
N CYS A 986 -10.15 6.01 -13.02
CA CYS A 986 -10.85 5.94 -11.73
C CYS A 986 -11.36 7.30 -11.29
N VAL A 987 -10.58 8.36 -11.47
CA VAL A 987 -10.99 9.73 -11.14
C VAL A 987 -12.11 10.21 -12.07
N GLN A 988 -12.00 9.95 -13.37
CA GLN A 988 -13.00 10.40 -14.35
C GLN A 988 -14.34 9.68 -14.21
N THR A 989 -14.34 8.39 -13.85
CA THR A 989 -15.56 7.57 -13.74
C THR A 989 -16.08 7.42 -12.31
N LEU A 990 -15.36 7.94 -11.31
CA LEU A 990 -15.62 7.70 -9.89
C LEU A 990 -15.71 6.19 -9.55
N SER A 991 -14.91 5.37 -10.23
CA SER A 991 -14.91 3.91 -10.07
C SER A 991 -14.04 3.45 -8.90
N SER A 992 -14.23 2.20 -8.47
CA SER A 992 -13.40 1.56 -7.43
C SER A 992 -11.91 1.54 -7.80
N PHE A 993 -11.07 1.91 -6.85
CA PHE A 993 -9.60 1.85 -6.94
C PHE A 993 -9.03 0.44 -6.81
N SER A 994 -9.84 -0.62 -6.68
CA SER A 994 -9.35 -1.97 -6.37
C SER A 994 -8.38 -2.57 -7.40
N VAL A 995 -8.60 -2.31 -8.71
CA VAL A 995 -7.67 -2.80 -9.75
C VAL A 995 -6.40 -1.97 -9.77
N LEU A 996 -6.53 -0.63 -9.65
CA LEU A 996 -5.38 0.26 -9.54
C LEU A 996 -4.52 -0.11 -8.32
N GLN A 997 -5.13 -0.39 -7.17
CA GLN A 997 -4.44 -0.79 -5.94
C GLN A 997 -3.64 -2.08 -6.15
N LYS A 998 -4.24 -3.10 -6.77
CA LYS A 998 -3.53 -4.37 -7.07
C LYS A 998 -2.32 -4.15 -7.95
N ILE A 999 -2.46 -3.34 -9.00
CA ILE A 999 -1.37 -3.04 -9.94
C ILE A 999 -0.30 -2.18 -9.26
N ALA A 1000 -0.67 -1.16 -8.49
CA ALA A 1000 0.27 -0.33 -7.74
C ALA A 1000 1.07 -1.15 -6.72
N TYR A 1001 0.43 -2.09 -6.02
CA TYR A 1001 1.11 -2.98 -5.08
C TYR A 1001 2.05 -3.96 -5.78
N LYS A 1002 1.64 -4.52 -6.94
CA LYS A 1002 2.51 -5.36 -7.78
C LYS A 1002 3.73 -4.58 -8.26
N ALA A 1003 3.52 -3.35 -8.75
CA ALA A 1003 4.57 -2.48 -9.23
C ALA A 1003 5.53 -2.08 -8.09
N HIS A 1004 5.00 -1.76 -6.90
CA HIS A 1004 5.80 -1.47 -5.70
C HIS A 1004 6.71 -2.65 -5.30
N GLY A 1005 6.22 -3.89 -5.38
CA GLY A 1005 7.04 -5.07 -5.10
C GLY A 1005 8.27 -5.18 -6.01
N MET A 1006 8.21 -4.64 -7.23
CA MET A 1006 9.31 -4.65 -8.20
C MET A 1006 10.17 -3.38 -8.14
N PHE A 1007 9.54 -2.22 -7.94
CA PHE A 1007 10.12 -0.87 -7.99
C PHE A 1007 9.83 -0.10 -6.70
N PRO A 1008 10.39 -0.53 -5.56
CA PRO A 1008 9.96 -0.05 -4.26
C PRO A 1008 10.37 1.41 -3.98
N ASN A 1009 11.37 1.96 -4.69
CA ASN A 1009 11.82 3.35 -4.54
C ASN A 1009 11.19 4.35 -5.52
N ASN A 1010 10.27 3.91 -6.39
CA ASN A 1010 9.63 4.80 -7.36
C ASN A 1010 8.62 5.72 -6.66
N MET A 1011 8.88 7.03 -6.70
CA MET A 1011 8.07 8.00 -5.96
C MET A 1011 6.69 8.25 -6.56
N ASN A 1012 6.51 8.07 -7.88
CA ASN A 1012 5.19 8.18 -8.51
C ASN A 1012 4.28 7.01 -8.09
N ILE A 1013 4.82 5.80 -7.99
CA ILE A 1013 4.08 4.62 -7.49
C ILE A 1013 3.69 4.83 -6.02
N LEU A 1014 4.65 5.23 -5.17
CA LEU A 1014 4.39 5.50 -3.74
C LEU A 1014 3.38 6.64 -3.55
N HIS A 1015 3.44 7.68 -4.39
CA HIS A 1015 2.48 8.77 -4.41
C HIS A 1015 1.06 8.28 -4.69
N VAL A 1016 0.87 7.50 -5.76
CA VAL A 1016 -0.45 6.96 -6.12
C VAL A 1016 -0.95 5.98 -5.05
N MET A 1017 -0.08 5.17 -4.47
CA MET A 1017 -0.44 4.34 -3.31
C MET A 1017 -0.91 5.19 -2.13
N GLY A 1018 -0.20 6.29 -1.82
CA GLY A 1018 -0.63 7.24 -0.80
C GLY A 1018 -2.04 7.77 -1.07
N LEU A 1019 -2.30 8.27 -2.28
CA LEU A 1019 -3.63 8.75 -2.71
C LEU A 1019 -4.73 7.69 -2.53
N ILE A 1020 -4.46 6.45 -2.93
CA ILE A 1020 -5.43 5.34 -2.78
C ILE A 1020 -5.74 5.08 -1.30
N GLU A 1021 -4.73 5.10 -0.44
CA GLU A 1021 -4.88 4.76 0.98
C GLU A 1021 -5.44 5.92 1.83
N THR A 1022 -5.37 7.17 1.37
CA THR A 1022 -5.84 8.35 2.12
C THR A 1022 -7.15 8.97 1.62
N ASN A 1023 -7.64 8.65 0.42
CA ASN A 1023 -8.87 9.26 -0.11
C ASN A 1023 -10.13 8.89 0.71
N ALA A 1024 -10.82 9.92 1.21
CA ALA A 1024 -11.91 9.92 2.21
C ALA A 1024 -13.27 9.27 1.80
N GLY A 1025 -13.28 8.30 0.88
CA GLY A 1025 -14.50 7.59 0.45
C GLY A 1025 -14.33 6.08 0.34
N SER A 1026 -13.12 5.57 0.57
CA SER A 1026 -12.80 4.15 0.62
C SER A 1026 -12.12 3.90 1.95
N ALA A 1027 -12.48 2.84 2.67
CA ALA A 1027 -11.90 2.50 3.99
C ALA A 1027 -10.37 2.22 3.97
N GLY A 1028 -9.69 2.47 2.85
CA GLY A 1028 -8.32 2.05 2.58
C GLY A 1028 -8.16 0.54 2.65
N SER A 1029 -6.92 0.07 2.58
CA SER A 1029 -6.60 -1.28 3.03
C SER A 1029 -6.75 -1.37 4.56
N PRO A 1030 -7.13 -2.54 5.11
CA PRO A 1030 -7.02 -2.78 6.55
C PRO A 1030 -5.59 -2.47 7.06
N TRP A 1031 -5.49 -1.94 8.29
CA TRP A 1031 -4.20 -1.52 8.88
C TRP A 1031 -3.11 -2.59 8.75
N TRP A 1032 -3.42 -3.84 9.11
CA TRP A 1032 -2.47 -4.96 9.04
C TRP A 1032 -1.93 -5.21 7.62
N LYS A 1033 -2.77 -5.02 6.59
CA LYS A 1033 -2.36 -5.20 5.20
C LYS A 1033 -1.47 -4.04 4.75
N LEU A 1034 -1.86 -2.81 5.09
CA LEU A 1034 -1.08 -1.61 4.82
C LEU A 1034 0.31 -1.73 5.46
N THR A 1035 0.37 -1.99 6.77
CA THR A 1035 1.64 -2.13 7.47
C THR A 1035 2.45 -3.28 6.91
N SER A 1036 1.84 -4.45 6.68
CA SER A 1036 2.56 -5.62 6.14
C SER A 1036 3.23 -5.33 4.80
N VAL A 1037 2.58 -4.62 3.88
CA VAL A 1037 3.15 -4.32 2.55
C VAL A 1037 4.34 -3.38 2.68
N PHE A 1038 4.18 -2.29 3.43
CA PHE A 1038 5.20 -1.24 3.51
C PHE A 1038 6.36 -1.61 4.44
N THR A 1039 6.13 -2.31 5.57
CA THR A 1039 7.22 -2.73 6.46
C THR A 1039 8.05 -3.87 5.87
N SER A 1040 7.46 -4.73 5.03
CA SER A 1040 8.20 -5.80 4.34
C SER A 1040 9.01 -5.28 3.15
N SER A 1041 8.76 -4.05 2.71
CA SER A 1041 9.49 -3.42 1.61
C SER A 1041 10.94 -3.15 2.00
N LYS A 1042 11.88 -3.35 1.07
CA LYS A 1042 13.29 -2.97 1.26
C LYS A 1042 13.55 -1.47 1.10
N SER A 1043 12.53 -0.68 0.73
CA SER A 1043 12.68 0.75 0.47
C SER A 1043 12.45 1.58 1.73
N ILE A 1044 13.41 2.47 2.01
CA ILE A 1044 13.30 3.48 3.05
C ILE A 1044 12.19 4.48 2.72
N PHE A 1045 12.04 4.88 1.44
CA PHE A 1045 10.93 5.74 1.01
C PHE A 1045 9.58 5.13 1.37
N ALA A 1046 9.37 3.84 1.10
CA ALA A 1046 8.12 3.15 1.44
C ALA A 1046 7.83 3.23 2.94
N LYS A 1047 8.81 2.92 3.79
CA LYS A 1047 8.66 2.95 5.25
C LYS A 1047 8.39 4.35 5.78
N LEU A 1048 9.04 5.37 5.23
CA LEU A 1048 8.76 6.77 5.56
C LEU A 1048 7.34 7.19 5.11
N PHE A 1049 6.93 6.80 3.90
CA PHE A 1049 5.57 7.05 3.39
C PHE A 1049 4.49 6.41 4.26
N LEU A 1050 4.74 5.21 4.78
CA LEU A 1050 3.82 4.55 5.71
C LEU A 1050 3.52 5.43 6.94
N ILE A 1051 4.51 6.16 7.46
CA ILE A 1051 4.34 7.08 8.61
C ILE A 1051 3.35 8.19 8.24
N PHE A 1052 3.53 8.80 7.06
CA PHE A 1052 2.67 9.89 6.57
C PHE A 1052 1.25 9.42 6.23
N ILE A 1053 1.12 8.29 5.52
CA ILE A 1053 -0.17 7.67 5.20
C ILE A 1053 -0.92 7.34 6.49
N SER A 1054 -0.22 6.79 7.48
CA SER A 1054 -0.82 6.45 8.78
C SER A 1054 -1.31 7.69 9.52
N ARG A 1055 -0.50 8.75 9.58
CA ARG A 1055 -0.91 10.04 10.18
C ARG A 1055 -2.16 10.60 9.51
N ALA A 1056 -2.20 10.62 8.18
CA ALA A 1056 -3.36 11.12 7.42
C ALA A 1056 -4.64 10.32 7.68
N ARG A 1057 -4.55 8.99 7.72
CA ARG A 1057 -5.71 8.12 7.99
C ARG A 1057 -6.25 8.32 9.40
N ILE A 1058 -5.36 8.49 10.38
CA ILE A 1058 -5.75 8.76 11.77
C ILE A 1058 -6.46 10.12 11.86
N GLU A 1059 -5.92 11.17 11.23
CA GLU A 1059 -6.54 12.49 11.23
C GLU A 1059 -7.93 12.49 10.54
N SER A 1060 -8.08 11.77 9.42
CA SER A 1060 -9.38 11.64 8.74
C SER A 1060 -10.40 10.89 9.61
N SER A 1061 -9.98 9.79 10.26
CA SER A 1061 -10.87 8.97 11.10
C SER A 1061 -11.35 9.71 12.35
N GLN A 1062 -10.51 10.59 12.93
CA GLN A 1062 -10.89 11.46 14.04
C GLN A 1062 -11.98 12.47 13.65
N LYS A 1063 -11.92 13.01 12.42
CA LYS A 1063 -12.91 13.97 11.91
C LYS A 1063 -14.27 13.34 11.63
N GLU A 1064 -14.30 12.07 11.20
CA GLU A 1064 -15.53 11.41 10.71
C GLU A 1064 -16.27 10.58 11.77
N ALA A 1065 -15.58 9.94 12.71
CA ALA A 1065 -16.16 8.84 13.51
C ALA A 1065 -16.00 8.96 15.03
N GLY A 1066 -15.60 10.11 15.57
CA GLY A 1066 -15.42 10.28 17.02
C GLY A 1066 -14.36 9.33 17.63
N TRP A 1067 -13.39 8.89 16.81
CA TRP A 1067 -12.27 8.07 17.25
C TRP A 1067 -11.49 8.77 18.37
N THR A 1068 -11.21 8.07 19.46
CA THR A 1068 -10.41 8.62 20.55
C THR A 1068 -8.96 8.83 20.11
N GLU A 1069 -8.37 9.96 20.48
CA GLU A 1069 -6.96 10.32 20.23
C GLU A 1069 -5.99 9.20 20.68
N THR A 1070 -6.35 8.50 21.75
CA THR A 1070 -5.57 7.41 22.35
C THR A 1070 -5.37 6.21 21.42
N SER A 1071 -6.39 5.82 20.63
CA SER A 1071 -6.29 4.68 19.71
C SER A 1071 -5.30 4.94 18.57
N GLY A 1072 -5.33 6.13 17.98
CA GLY A 1072 -4.40 6.54 16.92
C GLY A 1072 -2.96 6.67 17.44
N ARG A 1073 -2.78 7.23 18.65
CA ARG A 1073 -1.47 7.28 19.32
C ARG A 1073 -0.86 5.90 19.48
N ASN A 1074 -1.62 4.92 19.99
CA ASN A 1074 -1.14 3.57 20.22
C ASN A 1074 -0.73 2.86 18.91
N GLN A 1075 -1.48 3.07 17.82
CA GLN A 1075 -1.14 2.54 16.49
C GLN A 1075 0.19 3.10 15.98
N MET A 1076 0.39 4.41 16.10
CA MET A 1076 1.64 5.05 15.71
C MET A 1076 2.82 4.63 16.58
N GLN A 1077 2.63 4.53 17.91
CA GLN A 1077 3.68 4.05 18.81
C GLN A 1077 4.09 2.62 18.49
N TRP A 1078 3.14 1.73 18.18
CA TRP A 1078 3.43 0.38 17.72
C TRP A 1078 4.23 0.40 16.41
N LEU A 1079 3.82 1.22 15.43
CA LEU A 1079 4.50 1.33 14.14
C LEU A 1079 5.95 1.81 14.32
N PHE A 1080 6.17 2.88 15.08
CA PHE A 1080 7.52 3.35 15.39
C PHE A 1080 8.34 2.30 16.12
N GLY A 1081 7.74 1.56 17.05
CA GLY A 1081 8.39 0.43 17.72
C GLY A 1081 8.86 -0.67 16.77
N GLN A 1082 8.10 -0.95 15.70
CA GLN A 1082 8.53 -1.89 14.65
C GLN A 1082 9.68 -1.32 13.81
N LEU A 1083 9.55 -0.07 13.37
CA LEU A 1083 10.55 0.58 12.50
C LEU A 1083 11.87 0.88 13.20
N MET A 1084 11.88 1.13 14.52
CA MET A 1084 13.10 1.32 15.30
C MET A 1084 13.97 0.06 15.37
N ILE A 1085 13.40 -1.12 15.10
CA ILE A 1085 14.11 -2.42 15.13
C ILE A 1085 14.48 -2.85 13.70
N ASP A 1086 14.18 -2.03 12.70
CA ASP A 1086 14.43 -2.31 11.29
C ASP A 1086 15.83 -1.81 10.86
N ASP A 1087 16.68 -2.75 10.43
CA ASP A 1087 18.08 -2.48 10.09
C ASP A 1087 18.25 -1.49 8.92
N GLN A 1088 17.24 -1.31 8.07
CA GLN A 1088 17.32 -0.38 6.94
C GLN A 1088 17.03 1.06 7.34
N VAL A 1089 16.33 1.28 8.47
CA VAL A 1089 15.86 2.61 8.88
C VAL A 1089 16.64 3.14 10.09
N ARG A 1090 17.32 2.28 10.86
CA ARG A 1090 18.12 2.69 12.03
C ARG A 1090 19.12 3.81 11.74
N HIS A 1091 19.76 3.80 10.57
CA HIS A 1091 20.72 4.84 10.16
C HIS A 1091 20.10 5.92 9.26
N CYS A 1092 18.77 6.02 9.20
CA CYS A 1092 18.06 7.08 8.48
C CYS A 1092 17.78 8.26 9.43
N PRO A 1093 18.41 9.43 9.24
CA PRO A 1093 18.23 10.56 10.15
C PRO A 1093 16.80 11.11 10.13
N LEU A 1094 16.18 11.17 8.95
CA LEU A 1094 14.83 11.70 8.80
C LEU A 1094 13.78 10.87 9.56
N PHE A 1095 13.99 9.55 9.68
CA PHE A 1095 13.13 8.69 10.51
C PHE A 1095 13.16 9.08 11.98
N TRP A 1096 14.35 9.30 12.55
CA TRP A 1096 14.49 9.69 13.95
C TRP A 1096 13.88 11.06 14.22
N ARG A 1097 14.07 12.01 13.31
CA ARG A 1097 13.44 13.33 13.38
C ARG A 1097 11.91 13.26 13.31
N LEU A 1098 11.35 12.36 12.48
CA LEU A 1098 9.91 12.08 12.46
C LEU A 1098 9.40 11.44 13.76
N CYS A 1099 10.21 10.57 14.40
CA CYS A 1099 9.90 10.03 15.73
C CYS A 1099 9.85 11.14 16.79
N LEU A 1100 10.86 12.00 16.83
CA LEU A 1100 10.93 13.15 17.74
C LEU A 1100 9.72 14.08 17.56
N GLN A 1101 9.39 14.43 16.31
CA GLN A 1101 8.21 15.23 15.98
C GLN A 1101 6.91 14.56 16.48
N PHE A 1102 6.78 13.23 16.34
CA PHE A 1102 5.59 12.52 16.82
C PHE A 1102 5.44 12.58 18.34
N PHE A 1103 6.51 12.31 19.11
CA PHE A 1103 6.45 12.37 20.57
C PHE A 1103 6.27 13.79 21.10
N ALA A 1104 6.80 14.79 20.38
CA ALA A 1104 6.57 16.21 20.66
C ALA A 1104 5.09 16.58 20.60
N LEU A 1105 4.37 16.13 19.56
CA LEU A 1105 2.93 16.39 19.41
C LEU A 1105 2.11 15.85 20.60
N HIS A 1106 2.57 14.78 21.26
CA HIS A 1106 1.89 14.14 22.38
C HIS A 1106 2.43 14.56 23.76
N LYS A 1107 3.34 15.55 23.82
CA LYS A 1107 3.90 16.15 25.04
C LYS A 1107 4.50 15.13 26.03
N ASP A 1108 5.17 14.10 25.51
CA ASP A 1108 5.79 13.05 26.31
C ASP A 1108 7.31 13.29 26.45
N ALA A 1109 7.71 14.07 27.46
CA ALA A 1109 9.10 14.50 27.63
C ALA A 1109 10.07 13.32 27.82
N ASP A 1110 9.67 12.28 28.56
CA ASP A 1110 10.48 11.08 28.79
C ASP A 1110 10.68 10.28 27.50
N ALA A 1111 9.62 10.15 26.69
CA ALA A 1111 9.74 9.50 25.39
C ALA A 1111 10.63 10.30 24.44
N ILE A 1112 10.52 11.63 24.40
CA ILE A 1112 11.38 12.50 23.59
C ILE A 1112 12.85 12.30 23.99
N LYS A 1113 13.17 12.35 25.30
CA LYS A 1113 14.53 12.16 25.80
C LYS A 1113 15.09 10.78 25.45
N LYS A 1114 14.29 9.71 25.62
CA LYS A 1114 14.69 8.34 25.22
C LYS A 1114 14.90 8.21 23.71
N THR A 1115 14.03 8.80 22.90
CA THR A 1115 14.15 8.78 21.44
C THR A 1115 15.35 9.58 20.97
N PHE A 1116 15.65 10.72 21.58
CA PHE A 1116 16.83 11.52 21.29
C PHE A 1116 18.13 10.73 21.50
N TYR A 1117 18.32 10.12 22.66
CA TYR A 1117 19.55 9.36 22.91
C TYR A 1117 19.70 8.16 21.98
N LYS A 1118 18.60 7.47 21.62
CA LYS A 1118 18.63 6.41 20.59
C LYS A 1118 18.99 6.96 19.21
N ALA A 1119 18.46 8.12 18.85
CA ALA A 1119 18.78 8.77 17.58
C ALA A 1119 20.26 9.16 17.52
N VAL A 1120 20.82 9.67 18.62
CA VAL A 1120 22.25 10.00 18.74
C VAL A 1120 23.13 8.75 18.78
N GLU A 1121 22.67 7.66 19.37
CA GLU A 1121 23.37 6.37 19.34
C GLU A 1121 23.53 5.84 17.91
N GLU A 1122 22.49 5.95 17.08
CA GLU A 1122 22.48 5.43 15.70
C GLU A 1122 22.95 6.43 14.63
N CYS A 1123 22.87 7.73 14.90
CA CYS A 1123 23.19 8.82 13.98
C CYS A 1123 23.98 9.97 14.65
N PRO A 1124 25.12 9.69 15.34
CA PRO A 1124 25.83 10.70 16.14
C PRO A 1124 26.36 11.89 15.34
N TRP A 1125 26.59 11.74 14.03
CA TRP A 1125 27.19 12.77 13.17
C TRP A 1125 26.19 13.78 12.59
N VAL A 1126 24.89 13.62 12.85
CA VAL A 1126 23.85 14.43 12.20
C VAL A 1126 23.44 15.59 13.09
N LYS A 1127 23.94 16.79 12.78
CA LYS A 1127 23.66 18.02 13.52
C LYS A 1127 22.15 18.30 13.68
N ALA A 1128 21.35 18.05 12.64
CA ALA A 1128 19.92 18.33 12.66
C ALA A 1128 19.15 17.62 13.79
N ILE A 1129 19.58 16.44 14.24
CA ILE A 1129 18.95 15.69 15.34
C ILE A 1129 19.13 16.46 16.67
N TYR A 1130 20.33 16.99 16.91
CA TYR A 1130 20.62 17.80 18.09
C TYR A 1130 19.85 19.14 18.07
N MET A 1131 19.75 19.77 16.90
CA MET A 1131 18.98 21.00 16.73
C MET A 1131 17.49 20.79 17.02
N ASP A 1132 16.92 19.68 16.56
CA ASP A 1132 15.56 19.29 16.89
C ASP A 1132 15.41 18.99 18.39
N ALA A 1133 16.39 18.32 19.01
CA ALA A 1133 16.38 18.03 20.43
C ALA A 1133 16.39 19.30 21.30
N VAL A 1134 17.20 20.30 20.98
CA VAL A 1134 17.21 21.60 21.70
C VAL A 1134 15.85 22.29 21.60
N GLN A 1135 15.18 22.22 20.44
CA GLN A 1135 13.84 22.76 20.28
C GLN A 1135 12.81 22.08 21.20
N LEU A 1136 12.96 20.77 21.42
CA LEU A 1136 12.01 19.94 22.16
C LEU A 1136 12.33 19.81 23.65
N LEU A 1137 13.61 19.92 24.04
CA LEU A 1137 14.14 19.77 25.39
C LEU A 1137 15.06 20.95 25.76
N PRO A 1138 14.51 22.18 25.85
CA PRO A 1138 15.32 23.39 26.08
C PRO A 1138 16.08 23.37 27.43
N GLU A 1139 15.61 22.61 28.41
CA GLU A 1139 16.26 22.45 29.72
C GLU A 1139 17.57 21.65 29.64
N ASN A 1140 17.74 20.81 28.63
CA ASN A 1140 18.94 19.97 28.44
C ASN A 1140 19.96 20.61 27.47
N LEU A 1141 19.83 21.91 27.17
CA LEU A 1141 20.68 22.58 26.18
C LEU A 1141 22.18 22.39 26.42
N GLN A 1142 22.65 22.56 27.66
CA GLN A 1142 24.08 22.40 27.99
C GLN A 1142 24.55 20.98 27.66
N GLU A 1143 23.83 19.95 28.12
CA GLU A 1143 24.16 18.54 27.85
C GLU A 1143 24.19 18.23 26.34
N ILE A 1144 23.25 18.81 25.58
CA ILE A 1144 23.16 18.63 24.13
C ILE A 1144 24.32 19.34 23.41
N GLN A 1145 24.68 20.56 23.85
CA GLN A 1145 25.80 21.30 23.30
C GLN A 1145 27.14 20.61 23.63
N ASP A 1146 27.31 20.12 24.85
CA ASP A 1146 28.49 19.35 25.25
C ASP A 1146 28.65 18.10 24.36
N SER A 1147 27.54 17.44 24.03
CA SER A 1147 27.55 16.31 23.07
C SER A 1147 27.93 16.75 21.66
N LEU A 1148 27.44 17.90 21.17
CA LEU A 1148 27.84 18.47 19.87
C LEU A 1148 29.35 18.76 19.84
N ILE A 1149 29.89 19.32 20.92
CA ILE A 1149 31.32 19.62 21.09
C ILE A 1149 32.14 18.32 21.13
N GLU A 1150 31.69 17.31 21.89
CA GLU A 1150 32.37 16.00 21.99
C GLU A 1150 32.49 15.32 20.63
N LYS A 1151 31.46 15.42 19.78
CA LYS A 1151 31.50 14.88 18.41
C LYS A 1151 32.18 15.80 17.39
N GLU A 1152 32.59 16.99 17.82
CA GLU A 1152 33.22 18.02 17.00
C GLU A 1152 32.34 18.42 15.80
N LEU A 1153 31.02 18.46 16.03
CA LEU A 1153 30.05 18.93 15.05
C LEU A 1153 30.13 20.45 14.90
N ARG A 1154 29.82 20.95 13.70
CA ARG A 1154 29.92 22.39 13.41
C ARG A 1154 28.94 23.18 14.26
N LEU A 1155 29.47 23.95 15.21
CA LEU A 1155 28.74 24.90 16.07
C LEU A 1155 29.13 26.32 15.67
N HIS A 1156 28.16 27.18 15.37
CA HIS A 1156 28.42 28.58 14.98
C HIS A 1156 28.40 29.54 16.17
N SER A 1157 27.79 29.16 17.29
CA SER A 1157 27.67 30.02 18.46
C SER A 1157 27.81 29.22 19.75
N LEU A 1158 28.70 29.66 20.65
CA LEU A 1158 28.83 29.08 21.98
C LEU A 1158 27.87 29.74 22.96
N LEU A 1159 27.48 29.02 24.03
CA LEU A 1159 26.61 29.60 25.06
C LEU A 1159 27.26 30.80 25.74
N ASP A 1160 28.51 30.66 26.15
CA ASP A 1160 29.28 31.71 26.81
C ASP A 1160 29.41 32.98 25.93
N GLU A 1161 29.59 32.80 24.62
CA GLU A 1161 29.64 33.90 23.65
C GLU A 1161 28.32 34.68 23.64
N LEU A 1162 27.19 33.96 23.54
CA LEU A 1162 25.87 34.59 23.50
C LEU A 1162 25.47 35.22 24.84
N GLU A 1163 25.94 34.68 25.96
CA GLU A 1163 25.76 35.30 27.28
C GLU A 1163 26.45 36.65 27.37
N ILE A 1164 27.70 36.74 26.89
CA ILE A 1164 28.45 38.00 26.83
C ILE A 1164 27.75 39.00 25.91
N LEU A 1165 27.43 38.60 24.67
CA LEU A 1165 26.76 39.47 23.70
C LEU A 1165 25.40 39.95 24.19
N ARG A 1166 24.65 39.10 24.91
CA ARG A 1166 23.39 39.49 25.54
C ARG A 1166 23.60 40.47 26.68
N SER A 1167 24.67 40.32 27.47
CA SER A 1167 24.96 41.21 28.59
C SER A 1167 25.44 42.60 28.15
N ASP A 1168 26.16 42.69 27.03
CA ASP A 1168 26.56 43.97 26.42
C ASP A 1168 25.39 44.69 25.71
N ALA A 1169 24.33 43.94 25.39
CA ALA A 1169 23.11 44.40 24.73
C ALA A 1169 22.01 44.89 25.71
N ILE A 1170 22.10 44.53 27.00
CA ILE A 1170 21.18 44.94 28.09
C ILE A 1170 21.75 46.16 28.81
#